data_AF-A0A5B9MMV7-F1
#
_entry.id   AF-A0A5B9MMV7-F1
#
_cell.length_a   1.000
_cell.length_b   1.000
_cell.length_c   1.000
_cell.angle_alpha   90.00
_cell.angle_beta   90.00
_cell.angle_gamma   90.00
#
_symmetry.space_group_name_H-M   'P 1'
#
loop_
_entity.id
_entity.type
_entity.pdbx_description
1 polymer ?
#
loop_
_entity_poly.entity_id
_entity_poly.type
_entity_poly.pdbx_seq_one_letter_code
_entity_poly.pdbx_strand_id
1 'polypeptide(L)'
;MSNRLIDIIRSEDESLRHRSLESVVADATTTQLLEHCRSLDAYRRHEENLYCRVRALFFLASIHRYHLPRRLEMDDASSTFLRRDGLIPFGGYEHLLSRRFSEAIDDFLQTQESDGPSDAISSALAQAYHQLGFQTLADQVRKSVRTVRGNQWMFRLGHPIDHPLRLRRELLSADPKRGAMPLLCETTAVRMDLSHSAWSDIFFLGMDYPAGARVLNISVDLGVRGRDDSPSPPIETYLRVIDQPVFRLASVDLNATAEVTTIGEMFDFARDYLGLLKAAVIAAGIVPPGLEGCGRPISELLTQLIGPGKGLELVSKINDIPKGSRLAVSTNLLGSLISILMRATGQIESLTGGLTESERRLVAARAILGEWIGGSGGGWQDSGGVWPGIKLICGAEAAEGDPEHGVSRGRLMPVHQVFDRQRASEQTRRKLQESMVLVHGGMAQNVGPILEMVTERYLLRSEAEWSARQEAMTILDQVVAAIESGDIRQIGQATTRNFEGPLQTIIPWATNRFTDRLIQACRDKYGDRFWGFVMLGGMSGGGMGFLFDPSIKAAASDWLQKEMVQIKTQLQTALPFAMDPVVYDFSINDQGTWAQLRSGDDAVMPDRYYQLVLPNLLRTAPRDLSPNRRSELQSIARRCTDGQIAASASSKLLQSVLPHDESDERSDTSLHDLLHSIGFDAEQHEQIRADLKNGRIGLSQNRLSPSTTIRDVGPDHVVDLRQGCSPEDVKAGERAIADGEVGVVTLAAGVGSRWTEGAGVCKALHPFNRFAGRHRSFLEVHLAKTRATLRSIGGPIPHVFTTSYLTDAPIREHLQRHEQFGFDGGVEVSTGKSVGLRMVPTVRDLQFAWQETASQVLDQQQQKVRESVRAALMNWARTTGEASDYTDNVPNQCLHPVGHWYEVPNLLRNGMLHRLLQDQPSLRYLMLHNIDTLGANVDPGLLGAHIRRGADLSFEVITRRLEDRGGGLALVGGRPQLVEGLAMPDERIEFDLSYYNSMTTWIDIGRLLETFQLTRSDLADSTVVDSAVRKLAKRLPTYITLKDVKKRWGHAQEDIYPVAQFEKLWGDMTALPEVECQYMVVPKRRGQQLKEQAQLDPWKRDGSAEYIDSLCDWRD
;
A
#
# COMPACT_ATOMS: atom_id res chain seq x y z
N MET A 1 9.83 35.32 26.22
CA MET A 1 9.53 34.10 27.02
C MET A 1 9.94 32.92 26.19
N SER A 2 10.53 31.88 26.78
CA SER A 2 10.89 30.68 26.02
C SER A 2 9.63 30.01 25.47
N ASN A 3 9.65 29.59 24.20
CA ASN A 3 8.52 28.89 23.61
C ASN A 3 8.53 27.45 24.11
N ARG A 4 7.46 27.03 24.79
CA ARG A 4 7.36 25.72 25.44
C ARG A 4 7.56 24.54 24.47
N LEU A 5 7.20 24.70 23.20
CA LEU A 5 7.43 23.68 22.17
C LEU A 5 8.92 23.53 21.84
N ILE A 6 9.64 24.65 21.75
CA ILE A 6 11.09 24.64 21.51
C ILE A 6 11.82 24.07 22.73
N ASP A 7 11.36 24.38 23.94
CA ASP A 7 11.95 23.85 25.19
C ASP A 7 11.93 22.32 25.22
N ILE A 8 10.79 21.68 24.93
CA ILE A 8 10.68 20.22 24.94
C ILE A 8 11.42 19.56 23.75
N ILE A 9 11.74 20.31 22.69
CA ILE A 9 12.57 19.83 21.58
C ILE A 9 14.05 19.80 21.98
N ARG A 10 14.55 20.89 22.58
CA ARG A 10 15.98 21.09 22.88
C ARG A 10 16.44 20.49 24.19
N SER A 11 15.51 20.25 25.12
CA SER A 11 15.84 19.78 26.46
C SER A 11 16.64 18.47 26.44
N GLU A 12 17.70 18.44 27.24
CA GLU A 12 18.42 17.22 27.61
C GLU A 12 17.80 16.56 28.86
N ASP A 13 17.03 17.30 29.67
CA ASP A 13 16.23 16.74 30.74
C ASP A 13 15.10 15.88 30.14
N GLU A 14 15.17 14.58 30.42
CA GLU A 14 14.22 13.56 29.97
C GLU A 14 12.77 13.89 30.38
N SER A 15 12.57 14.46 31.57
CA SER A 15 11.23 14.80 32.08
C SER A 15 10.53 15.88 31.24
N LEU A 16 11.30 16.80 30.66
CA LEU A 16 10.81 17.83 29.75
C LEU A 16 10.79 17.33 28.30
N ARG A 17 11.84 16.63 27.85
CA ARG A 17 11.99 16.15 26.48
C ARG A 17 10.88 15.18 26.07
N HIS A 18 10.48 14.30 26.99
CA HIS A 18 9.49 13.25 26.73
C HIS A 18 8.04 13.69 26.96
N ARG A 19 7.80 14.99 27.23
CA ARG A 19 6.44 15.52 27.20
C ARG A 19 5.86 15.45 25.79
N SER A 20 4.61 15.03 25.71
CA SER A 20 3.85 14.95 24.47
C SER A 20 3.56 16.35 23.94
N LEU A 21 3.51 16.50 22.61
CA LEU A 21 3.00 17.72 21.98
C LEU A 21 1.63 18.07 22.56
N GLU A 22 0.72 17.09 22.58
CA GLU A 22 -0.66 17.23 23.01
C GLU A 22 -0.79 17.82 24.42
N SER A 23 -0.01 17.32 25.39
CA SER A 23 -0.01 17.87 26.76
C SER A 23 0.46 19.32 26.84
N VAL A 24 1.31 19.76 25.92
CA VAL A 24 1.87 21.13 25.93
C VAL A 24 0.92 22.12 25.27
N VAL A 25 0.13 21.65 24.29
CA VAL A 25 -0.82 22.48 23.52
C VAL A 25 -2.25 22.42 24.01
N ALA A 26 -2.60 21.49 24.92
CA ALA A 26 -3.97 21.26 25.38
C ALA A 26 -4.71 22.55 25.76
N ASP A 27 -4.10 23.39 26.60
CA ASP A 27 -4.72 24.62 27.13
C ASP A 27 -4.42 25.87 26.28
N ALA A 28 -3.75 25.72 25.13
CA ALA A 28 -3.40 26.86 24.29
C ALA A 28 -4.62 27.38 23.52
N THR A 29 -4.80 28.70 23.51
CA THR A 29 -5.78 29.37 22.65
C THR A 29 -5.33 29.36 21.19
N THR A 30 -6.24 29.60 20.24
CA THR A 30 -5.93 29.71 18.80
C THR A 30 -4.79 30.69 18.53
N THR A 31 -4.85 31.88 19.14
CA THR A 31 -3.79 32.91 19.01
C THR A 31 -2.45 32.43 19.56
N GLN A 32 -2.44 31.75 20.72
CA GLN A 32 -1.21 31.21 21.31
C GLN A 32 -0.60 30.11 20.43
N LEU A 33 -1.43 29.26 19.83
CA LEU A 33 -0.96 28.22 18.91
C LEU A 33 -0.36 28.79 17.64
N LEU A 34 -1.00 29.78 17.03
CA LEU A 34 -0.45 30.46 15.85
C LEU A 34 0.89 31.15 16.16
N GLU A 35 1.02 31.77 17.34
CA GLU A 35 2.30 32.31 17.81
C GLU A 35 3.35 31.22 18.00
N HIS A 36 2.97 30.09 18.61
CA HIS A 36 3.86 28.95 18.77
C HIS A 36 4.33 28.41 17.41
N CYS A 37 3.44 28.29 16.42
CA CYS A 37 3.75 27.89 15.06
C CYS A 37 4.73 28.84 14.39
N ARG A 38 4.51 30.17 14.46
CA ARG A 38 5.43 31.17 13.89
C ARG A 38 6.84 31.06 14.49
N SER A 39 6.93 30.98 15.81
CA SER A 39 8.20 30.82 16.51
C SER A 39 8.91 29.50 16.15
N LEU A 40 8.15 28.41 16.02
CA LEU A 40 8.68 27.10 15.70
C LEU A 40 9.13 26.98 14.23
N ASP A 41 8.42 27.65 13.31
CA ASP A 41 8.83 27.78 11.91
C ASP A 41 10.15 28.54 11.77
N ALA A 42 10.29 29.67 12.47
CA ALA A 42 11.53 30.44 12.49
C ALA A 42 12.70 29.61 13.05
N TYR A 43 12.45 28.83 14.10
CA TYR A 43 13.43 27.94 14.72
C TYR A 43 13.94 26.86 13.75
N ARG A 44 13.04 26.10 13.10
CA ARG A 44 13.46 24.99 12.22
C ARG A 44 14.33 25.42 11.03
N ARG A 45 14.24 26.68 10.59
CA ARG A 45 14.99 27.21 9.44
C ARG A 45 16.48 27.41 9.75
N HIS A 46 16.83 27.57 11.04
CA HIS A 46 18.19 27.83 11.50
C HIS A 46 18.78 26.66 12.30
N GLU A 47 18.00 25.63 12.60
CA GLU A 47 18.43 24.48 13.40
C GLU A 47 19.19 23.46 12.55
N GLU A 48 20.44 23.19 12.93
CA GLU A 48 21.31 22.25 12.22
C GLU A 48 21.09 20.80 12.67
N ASN A 49 20.75 20.58 13.94
CA ASN A 49 20.50 19.25 14.49
C ASN A 49 19.30 18.61 13.78
N LEU A 50 19.50 17.42 13.21
CA LEU A 50 18.50 16.73 12.41
C LEU A 50 17.22 16.49 13.22
N TYR A 51 17.36 15.92 14.41
CA TYR A 51 16.22 15.54 15.23
C TYR A 51 15.41 16.76 15.66
N CYS A 52 16.08 17.82 16.10
CA CYS A 52 15.41 19.04 16.55
C CYS A 52 14.59 19.68 15.43
N ARG A 53 15.17 19.78 14.23
CA ARG A 53 14.53 20.34 13.04
C ARG A 53 13.37 19.47 12.56
N VAL A 54 13.54 18.15 12.49
CA VAL A 54 12.48 17.23 12.09
C VAL A 54 11.35 17.22 13.11
N ARG A 55 11.65 17.19 14.41
CA ARG A 55 10.62 17.26 15.46
C ARG A 55 9.82 18.56 15.38
N ALA A 56 10.46 19.69 15.10
CA ALA A 56 9.77 20.96 14.84
C ALA A 56 8.81 20.87 13.64
N LEU A 57 9.25 20.26 12.52
CA LEU A 57 8.40 20.04 11.34
C LEU A 57 7.17 19.18 11.65
N PHE A 58 7.33 18.08 12.38
CA PHE A 58 6.19 17.22 12.73
C PHE A 58 5.28 17.85 13.80
N PHE A 59 5.81 18.68 14.70
CA PHE A 59 4.98 19.50 15.59
C PHE A 59 4.13 20.49 14.79
N LEU A 60 4.72 21.21 13.82
CA LEU A 60 3.98 22.12 12.93
C LEU A 60 2.90 21.36 12.14
N ALA A 61 3.25 20.23 11.54
CA ALA A 61 2.31 19.39 10.80
C ALA A 61 1.13 18.93 11.68
N SER A 62 1.43 18.46 12.90
CA SER A 62 0.42 17.95 13.84
C SER A 62 -0.47 19.07 14.39
N ILE A 63 0.07 20.25 14.70
CA ILE A 63 -0.71 21.41 15.15
C ILE A 63 -1.71 21.84 14.08
N HIS A 64 -1.24 22.01 12.84
CA HIS A 64 -2.11 22.37 11.72
C HIS A 64 -3.13 21.28 11.38
N ARG A 65 -2.79 20.00 11.57
CA ARG A 65 -3.70 18.90 11.23
C ARG A 65 -4.77 18.60 12.29
N TYR A 66 -4.40 18.59 13.57
CA TYR A 66 -5.23 18.02 14.64
C TYR A 66 -5.65 19.04 15.70
N HIS A 67 -4.87 20.10 15.93
CA HIS A 67 -5.12 21.02 17.05
C HIS A 67 -5.75 22.35 16.64
N LEU A 68 -5.37 22.91 15.49
CA LEU A 68 -5.95 24.15 14.97
C LEU A 68 -7.38 23.98 14.43
N PRO A 69 -7.71 22.98 13.58
CA PRO A 69 -9.05 22.87 12.98
C PRO A 69 -10.20 22.93 13.98
N ARG A 70 -10.12 22.12 15.05
CA ARG A 70 -11.14 22.08 16.11
C ARG A 70 -11.32 23.43 16.82
N ARG A 71 -10.24 24.19 17.00
CA ARG A 71 -10.29 25.50 17.67
C ARG A 71 -10.83 26.58 16.75
N LEU A 72 -10.46 26.55 15.46
CA LEU A 72 -11.02 27.42 14.43
C LEU A 72 -12.55 27.23 14.33
N GLU A 73 -13.02 25.98 14.34
CA GLU A 73 -14.46 25.68 14.35
C GLU A 73 -15.18 26.25 15.58
N MET A 74 -14.55 26.22 16.76
CA MET A 74 -15.11 26.75 18.02
C MET A 74 -15.12 28.29 18.04
N ASP A 75 -14.04 28.93 17.62
CA ASP A 75 -13.94 30.39 17.56
C ASP A 75 -14.95 30.95 16.54
N ASP A 76 -15.11 30.30 15.39
CA ASP A 76 -16.09 30.67 14.36
C ASP A 76 -17.54 30.56 14.87
N ALA A 77 -17.85 29.55 15.69
CA ALA A 77 -19.17 29.40 16.30
C ALA A 77 -19.53 30.57 17.23
N SER A 78 -18.52 31.28 17.75
CA SER A 78 -18.70 32.43 18.64
C SER A 78 -18.74 33.78 17.89
N SER A 79 -18.42 33.81 16.59
CA SER A 79 -18.37 35.02 15.78
C SER A 79 -19.60 35.16 14.86
N THR A 80 -20.18 36.35 14.79
CA THR A 80 -21.38 36.66 13.96
C THR A 80 -21.04 37.16 12.55
N PHE A 81 -19.75 37.25 12.19
CA PHE A 81 -19.29 37.83 10.93
C PHE A 81 -18.59 36.77 10.06
N LEU A 82 -19.17 36.51 8.87
CA LEU A 82 -18.59 35.86 7.68
C LEU A 82 -17.52 34.79 7.97
N ARG A 83 -17.96 33.54 8.14
CA ARG A 83 -17.10 32.35 8.07
C ARG A 83 -16.26 32.38 6.80
N ARG A 84 -14.94 32.35 6.94
CA ARG A 84 -14.00 32.17 5.82
C ARG A 84 -13.58 30.72 5.81
N ASP A 85 -14.30 29.88 5.06
CA ASP A 85 -13.88 28.50 4.77
C ASP A 85 -12.44 28.48 4.20
N GLY A 86 -12.03 29.59 3.54
CA GLY A 86 -10.68 29.87 3.06
C GLY A 86 -10.32 29.01 1.86
N LEU A 87 -9.57 29.56 0.91
CA LEU A 87 -9.15 28.84 -0.28
C LEU A 87 -7.69 28.41 -0.16
N ILE A 88 -7.31 27.35 -0.86
CA ILE A 88 -5.93 26.89 -0.92
C ILE A 88 -5.28 27.55 -2.14
N PRO A 89 -4.21 28.37 -1.99
CA PRO A 89 -3.60 29.05 -3.13
C PRO A 89 -2.95 28.03 -4.07
N PHE A 90 -3.34 28.04 -5.34
CA PHE A 90 -2.86 27.08 -6.33
C PHE A 90 -1.34 27.11 -6.51
N GLY A 91 -0.71 28.30 -6.46
CA GLY A 91 0.76 28.43 -6.58
C GLY A 91 1.51 27.62 -5.50
N GLY A 92 1.02 27.65 -4.25
CA GLY A 92 1.57 26.84 -3.17
C GLY A 92 1.36 25.33 -3.41
N TYR A 93 0.25 24.94 -4.04
CA TYR A 93 0.01 23.56 -4.47
C TYR A 93 0.97 23.11 -5.59
N GLU A 94 1.26 23.96 -6.58
CA GLU A 94 2.26 23.67 -7.62
C GLU A 94 3.66 23.47 -7.02
N HIS A 95 4.03 24.30 -6.04
CA HIS A 95 5.25 24.15 -5.27
C HIS A 95 5.30 22.80 -4.53
N LEU A 96 4.20 22.43 -3.87
CA LEU A 96 4.05 21.14 -3.19
C LEU A 96 4.22 19.96 -4.15
N LEU A 97 3.56 19.98 -5.31
CA LEU A 97 3.68 18.94 -6.33
C LEU A 97 5.10 18.84 -6.92
N SER A 98 5.80 19.97 -7.02
CA SER A 98 7.17 20.06 -7.51
C SER A 98 8.24 19.71 -6.45
N ARG A 99 7.83 19.23 -5.27
CA ARG A 99 8.70 18.99 -4.10
C ARG A 99 9.45 20.25 -3.60
N ARG A 100 8.98 21.45 -3.96
CA ARG A 100 9.46 22.75 -3.48
C ARG A 100 8.74 23.11 -2.19
N PHE A 101 8.94 22.28 -1.17
CA PHE A 101 8.13 22.31 0.06
C PHE A 101 8.32 23.59 0.87
N SER A 102 9.52 24.18 0.86
CA SER A 102 9.77 25.42 1.60
C SER A 102 9.00 26.58 0.99
N GLU A 103 9.01 26.68 -0.34
CA GLU A 103 8.27 27.68 -1.10
C GLU A 103 6.75 27.48 -0.96
N ALA A 104 6.28 26.23 -0.96
CA ALA A 104 4.87 25.92 -0.68
C ALA A 104 4.44 26.41 0.71
N ILE A 105 5.26 26.17 1.75
CA ILE A 105 5.00 26.64 3.12
C ILE A 105 4.94 28.17 3.15
N ASP A 106 5.89 28.84 2.51
CA ASP A 106 5.96 30.31 2.49
C ASP A 106 4.70 30.91 1.83
N ASP A 107 4.24 30.35 0.71
CA ASP A 107 3.00 30.78 0.04
C ASP A 107 1.76 30.57 0.94
N PHE A 108 1.64 29.39 1.57
CA PHE A 108 0.50 29.10 2.45
C PHE A 108 0.50 29.97 3.71
N LEU A 109 1.66 30.24 4.31
CA LEU A 109 1.79 31.15 5.44
C LEU A 109 1.44 32.59 5.05
N GLN A 110 1.86 33.04 3.86
CA GLN A 110 1.50 34.36 3.36
C GLN A 110 -0.01 34.51 3.19
N THR A 111 -0.70 33.51 2.62
CA THR A 111 -2.16 33.52 2.52
C THR A 111 -2.82 33.48 3.91
N GLN A 112 -2.27 32.72 4.86
CA GLN A 112 -2.77 32.72 6.23
C GLN A 112 -2.66 34.10 6.89
N GLU A 113 -1.57 34.83 6.62
CA GLU A 113 -1.35 36.18 7.14
C GLU A 113 -2.29 37.22 6.50
N SER A 114 -2.61 37.09 5.21
CA SER A 114 -3.50 38.02 4.50
C SER A 114 -4.98 37.77 4.78
N ASP A 115 -5.40 36.50 4.75
CA ASP A 115 -6.81 36.12 4.69
C ASP A 115 -7.32 35.59 6.04
N GLY A 116 -6.39 35.25 6.94
CA GLY A 116 -6.65 34.62 8.23
C GLY A 116 -6.46 33.09 8.18
N PRO A 117 -6.39 32.44 9.35
CA PRO A 117 -6.32 30.98 9.44
C PRO A 117 -7.65 30.33 9.03
N SER A 118 -7.58 29.24 8.28
CA SER A 118 -8.73 28.40 7.94
C SER A 118 -8.36 26.91 7.98
N ASP A 119 -9.36 26.04 7.98
CA ASP A 119 -9.16 24.58 7.88
C ASP A 119 -8.49 24.19 6.56
N ALA A 120 -8.86 24.87 5.45
CA ALA A 120 -8.29 24.63 4.13
C ALA A 120 -6.78 24.92 4.10
N ILE A 121 -6.36 26.11 4.56
CA ILE A 121 -4.93 26.49 4.62
C ILE A 121 -4.16 25.62 5.62
N SER A 122 -4.76 25.33 6.78
CA SER A 122 -4.13 24.45 7.79
C SER A 122 -3.90 23.04 7.22
N SER A 123 -4.83 22.51 6.41
CA SER A 123 -4.63 21.22 5.75
C SER A 123 -3.45 21.23 4.77
N ALA A 124 -3.25 22.34 4.05
CA ALA A 124 -2.14 22.49 3.10
C ALA A 124 -0.79 22.64 3.81
N LEU A 125 -0.72 23.47 4.86
CA LEU A 125 0.46 23.62 5.72
C LEU A 125 0.85 22.30 6.38
N ALA A 126 -0.13 21.56 6.91
CA ALA A 126 0.10 20.26 7.52
C ALA A 126 0.81 19.29 6.56
N GLN A 127 0.29 19.18 5.32
CA GLN A 127 0.88 18.32 4.31
C GLN A 127 2.29 18.79 3.90
N ALA A 128 2.49 20.10 3.70
CA ALA A 128 3.78 20.64 3.27
C ALA A 128 4.88 20.43 4.34
N TYR A 129 4.57 20.69 5.62
CA TYR A 129 5.50 20.41 6.72
C TYR A 129 5.80 18.92 6.87
N HIS A 130 4.78 18.06 6.74
CA HIS A 130 4.94 16.61 6.80
C HIS A 130 5.88 16.10 5.71
N GLN A 131 5.66 16.53 4.45
CA GLN A 131 6.51 16.15 3.31
C GLN A 131 7.94 16.67 3.46
N LEU A 132 8.12 17.92 3.93
CA LEU A 132 9.45 18.48 4.22
C LEU A 132 10.17 17.70 5.33
N GLY A 133 9.43 17.24 6.35
CA GLY A 133 9.94 16.38 7.43
C GLY A 133 10.56 15.09 6.89
N PHE A 134 9.81 14.34 6.08
CA PHE A 134 10.30 13.10 5.47
C PHE A 134 11.40 13.30 4.44
N GLN A 135 11.34 14.37 3.63
CA GLN A 135 12.43 14.74 2.71
C GLN A 135 13.72 14.99 3.49
N THR A 136 13.65 15.73 4.59
CA THR A 136 14.81 16.03 5.45
C THR A 136 15.42 14.75 6.03
N LEU A 137 14.59 13.80 6.47
CA LEU A 137 15.05 12.49 6.94
C LEU A 137 15.73 11.68 5.83
N ALA A 138 15.11 11.59 4.65
CA ALA A 138 15.64 10.85 3.51
C ALA A 138 17.00 11.39 3.05
N ASP A 139 17.16 12.71 2.99
CA ASP A 139 18.40 13.35 2.57
C ASP A 139 19.54 13.10 3.56
N GLN A 140 19.24 13.04 4.85
CA GLN A 140 20.24 12.67 5.85
C GLN A 140 20.70 11.22 5.67
N VAL A 141 19.79 10.25 5.46
CA VAL A 141 20.18 8.85 5.23
C VAL A 141 21.07 8.74 3.98
N ARG A 142 20.71 9.42 2.89
CA ARG A 142 21.53 9.47 1.67
C ARG A 142 22.91 10.04 1.94
N LYS A 143 23.01 11.13 2.71
CA LYS A 143 24.29 11.74 3.11
C LYS A 143 25.14 10.76 3.91
N SER A 144 24.57 10.16 4.96
CA SER A 144 25.23 9.19 5.83
C SER A 144 25.81 8.01 5.04
N VAL A 145 25.01 7.37 4.19
CA VAL A 145 25.43 6.22 3.37
C VAL A 145 26.54 6.57 2.37
N ARG A 146 26.47 7.76 1.75
CA ARG A 146 27.52 8.27 0.84
C ARG A 146 28.85 8.48 1.55
N THR A 147 28.83 8.89 2.80
CA THR A 147 30.03 9.21 3.59
C THR A 147 30.70 8.01 4.25
N VAL A 148 30.03 6.85 4.33
CA VAL A 148 30.60 5.60 4.88
C VAL A 148 31.96 5.29 4.24
N ARG A 149 32.96 5.02 5.08
CA ARG A 149 34.31 4.65 4.64
C ARG A 149 34.24 3.39 3.77
N GLY A 150 34.79 3.45 2.57
CA GLY A 150 34.71 2.39 1.57
C GLY A 150 33.66 2.62 0.46
N ASN A 151 32.76 3.59 0.61
CA ASN A 151 31.78 3.95 -0.42
C ASN A 151 32.16 5.22 -1.21
N GLN A 152 32.95 6.13 -0.63
CA GLN A 152 33.20 7.47 -1.17
C GLN A 152 33.74 7.50 -2.62
N TRP A 153 34.58 6.53 -2.99
CA TRP A 153 35.15 6.45 -4.35
C TRP A 153 34.07 6.20 -5.42
N MET A 154 33.00 5.48 -5.06
CA MET A 154 31.91 5.13 -6.00
C MET A 154 31.15 6.37 -6.49
N PHE A 155 31.14 7.45 -5.71
CA PHE A 155 30.44 8.70 -6.06
C PHE A 155 31.34 9.72 -6.76
N ARG A 156 32.65 9.47 -6.84
CA ARG A 156 33.64 10.40 -7.43
C ARG A 156 34.14 9.94 -8.80
N LEU A 157 33.88 8.69 -9.18
CA LEU A 157 34.35 8.12 -10.44
C LEU A 157 33.57 8.68 -11.63
N GLY A 158 34.21 9.43 -12.53
CA GLY A 158 33.55 10.04 -13.70
C GLY A 158 33.74 9.30 -15.03
N HIS A 159 34.69 8.37 -15.12
CA HIS A 159 35.00 7.65 -16.37
C HIS A 159 35.33 6.16 -16.13
N PRO A 160 34.91 5.22 -17.02
CA PRO A 160 35.18 3.79 -16.86
C PRO A 160 36.66 3.41 -16.78
N ILE A 161 37.55 4.21 -17.38
CA ILE A 161 39.00 3.92 -17.40
C ILE A 161 39.64 4.01 -16.01
N ASP A 162 39.10 4.86 -15.15
CA ASP A 162 39.63 5.12 -13.81
C ASP A 162 39.11 4.11 -12.78
N HIS A 163 38.41 3.05 -13.24
CA HIS A 163 37.78 2.08 -12.36
C HIS A 163 38.83 1.35 -11.51
N PRO A 164 38.77 1.41 -10.16
CA PRO A 164 39.85 0.91 -9.31
C PRO A 164 39.79 -0.61 -9.09
N LEU A 165 38.63 -1.23 -9.23
CA LEU A 165 38.44 -2.66 -8.97
C LEU A 165 38.96 -3.55 -10.10
N ARG A 166 39.37 -4.77 -9.78
CA ARG A 166 39.73 -5.85 -10.72
C ARG A 166 39.14 -7.17 -10.23
N LEU A 167 38.76 -8.04 -11.16
CA LEU A 167 38.29 -9.39 -10.81
C LEU A 167 39.46 -10.24 -10.30
N ARG A 168 39.22 -11.05 -9.28
CA ARG A 168 40.17 -12.04 -8.75
C ARG A 168 40.56 -13.06 -9.82
N ARG A 169 41.84 -13.43 -9.85
CA ARG A 169 42.42 -14.32 -10.88
C ARG A 169 41.81 -15.71 -10.85
N GLU A 170 41.39 -16.15 -9.68
CA GLU A 170 40.73 -17.42 -9.42
C GLU A 170 39.46 -17.59 -10.28
N LEU A 171 38.75 -16.49 -10.58
CA LEU A 171 37.56 -16.50 -11.45
C LEU A 171 37.87 -16.41 -12.94
N LEU A 172 39.14 -16.16 -13.30
CA LEU A 172 39.60 -16.05 -14.69
C LEU A 172 40.23 -17.35 -15.21
N SER A 173 40.48 -18.32 -14.33
CA SER A 173 41.15 -19.58 -14.63
C SER A 173 40.16 -20.61 -15.17
N ALA A 174 39.97 -20.65 -16.49
CA ALA A 174 39.14 -21.66 -17.14
C ALA A 174 39.72 -23.07 -16.94
N ASP A 175 38.85 -24.08 -16.84
CA ASP A 175 39.26 -25.48 -16.80
C ASP A 175 40.09 -25.85 -18.05
N PRO A 176 41.33 -26.33 -17.92
CA PRO A 176 42.21 -26.60 -19.06
C PRO A 176 41.69 -27.67 -20.04
N LYS A 177 40.81 -28.56 -19.60
CA LYS A 177 40.29 -29.68 -20.40
C LYS A 177 38.96 -29.34 -21.09
N ARG A 178 38.13 -28.51 -20.45
CA ARG A 178 36.73 -28.28 -20.86
C ARG A 178 36.41 -26.82 -21.15
N GLY A 179 37.31 -25.90 -20.82
CA GLY A 179 37.11 -24.46 -20.99
C GLY A 179 36.02 -23.87 -20.09
N ALA A 180 35.53 -24.62 -19.10
CA ALA A 180 34.49 -24.17 -18.18
C ALA A 180 35.05 -23.11 -17.22
N MET A 181 34.37 -21.96 -17.14
CA MET A 181 34.73 -20.91 -16.19
C MET A 181 34.31 -21.31 -14.77
N PRO A 182 35.11 -21.00 -13.73
CA PRO A 182 34.72 -21.21 -12.34
C PRO A 182 33.41 -20.47 -12.01
N LEU A 183 32.62 -21.08 -11.14
CA LEU A 183 31.34 -20.55 -10.68
C LEU A 183 31.45 -20.22 -9.19
N LEU A 184 31.38 -18.93 -8.86
CA LEU A 184 31.23 -18.52 -7.47
C LEU A 184 29.76 -18.67 -7.09
N CYS A 185 29.50 -19.35 -5.99
CA CYS A 185 28.16 -19.57 -5.45
C CYS A 185 28.11 -19.02 -4.04
N GLU A 186 27.05 -18.30 -3.70
CA GLU A 186 26.81 -17.83 -2.34
C GLU A 186 25.42 -18.22 -1.88
N THR A 187 25.33 -18.73 -0.65
CA THR A 187 24.08 -18.99 0.05
C THR A 187 23.91 -17.97 1.16
N THR A 188 22.67 -17.56 1.44
CA THR A 188 22.38 -16.62 2.54
C THR A 188 21.07 -16.99 3.21
N ALA A 189 21.10 -17.01 4.55
CA ALA A 189 19.91 -17.19 5.37
C ALA A 189 18.97 -15.98 5.27
N VAL A 190 17.71 -16.16 5.64
CA VAL A 190 16.80 -15.03 5.86
C VAL A 190 16.69 -14.73 7.35
N ARG A 191 16.22 -13.52 7.69
CA ARG A 191 15.96 -13.18 9.08
C ARG A 191 14.54 -13.60 9.48
N MET A 192 14.41 -13.99 10.74
CA MET A 192 13.16 -14.17 11.45
C MET A 192 13.29 -13.46 12.80
N ASP A 193 12.51 -12.42 13.04
CA ASP A 193 12.53 -11.63 14.27
C ASP A 193 11.64 -12.24 15.34
N LEU A 194 12.17 -12.40 16.57
CA LEU A 194 11.35 -12.77 17.74
C LEU A 194 10.77 -11.52 18.42
N SER A 195 11.47 -10.40 18.30
CA SER A 195 10.99 -9.11 18.75
C SER A 195 11.64 -8.01 17.93
N HIS A 196 10.81 -7.26 17.22
CA HIS A 196 11.22 -6.02 16.54
C HIS A 196 11.13 -4.78 17.45
N SER A 197 10.90 -4.97 18.76
CA SER A 197 10.75 -3.94 19.81
C SER A 197 9.96 -2.70 19.36
N ALA A 198 8.76 -2.95 18.80
CA ALA A 198 7.90 -1.90 18.28
C ALA A 198 8.56 -1.01 17.21
N TRP A 199 9.17 -1.67 16.21
CA TRP A 199 9.80 -1.01 15.05
C TRP A 199 10.89 -0.03 15.49
N SER A 200 11.69 -0.48 16.46
CA SER A 200 12.83 0.29 16.94
C SER A 200 13.96 0.38 15.90
N ASP A 201 13.83 -0.37 14.81
CA ASP A 201 14.77 -0.51 13.70
C ASP A 201 14.63 0.52 12.58
N ILE A 202 13.77 1.51 12.78
CA ILE A 202 13.68 2.64 11.85
C ILE A 202 14.91 3.53 12.07
N PHE A 203 15.61 3.87 10.97
CA PHE A 203 16.92 4.56 11.02
C PHE A 203 16.97 5.79 11.93
N PHE A 204 16.03 6.72 11.79
CA PHE A 204 16.05 7.95 12.58
C PHE A 204 15.78 7.69 14.06
N LEU A 205 15.05 6.61 14.41
CA LEU A 205 14.79 6.26 15.81
C LEU A 205 16.09 5.77 16.45
N GLY A 206 16.86 4.95 15.72
CA GLY A 206 18.23 4.58 16.10
C GLY A 206 19.18 5.77 16.22
N MET A 207 19.00 6.79 15.38
CA MET A 207 19.82 8.01 15.42
C MET A 207 19.43 9.00 16.53
N ASP A 208 18.20 8.98 17.05
CA ASP A 208 17.80 9.87 18.16
C ASP A 208 17.81 9.18 19.53
N TYR A 209 17.38 7.92 19.59
CA TYR A 209 17.29 7.14 20.83
C TYR A 209 17.97 5.78 20.66
N PRO A 210 19.31 5.76 20.50
CA PRO A 210 20.07 4.52 20.27
C PRO A 210 19.89 3.49 21.38
N ALA A 211 19.69 3.93 22.64
CA ALA A 211 19.43 3.04 23.77
C ALA A 211 18.12 2.24 23.66
N GLY A 212 17.09 2.82 23.03
CA GLY A 212 15.81 2.14 22.77
C GLY A 212 15.72 1.43 21.42
N ALA A 213 16.71 1.61 20.55
CA ALA A 213 16.77 1.01 19.23
C ALA A 213 17.35 -0.41 19.29
N ARG A 214 16.57 -1.38 19.78
CA ARG A 214 17.04 -2.76 20.03
C ARG A 214 16.12 -3.79 19.40
N VAL A 215 16.68 -4.84 18.82
CA VAL A 215 15.95 -5.82 18.02
C VAL A 215 16.56 -7.20 18.19
N LEU A 216 15.74 -8.25 18.27
CA LEU A 216 16.20 -9.63 18.40
C LEU A 216 15.71 -10.46 17.23
N ASN A 217 16.65 -10.93 16.40
CA ASN A 217 16.32 -11.77 15.26
C ASN A 217 17.24 -12.98 15.15
N ILE A 218 16.84 -13.90 14.29
CA ILE A 218 17.46 -15.21 14.07
C ILE A 218 17.67 -15.39 12.57
N SER A 219 18.83 -15.87 12.17
CA SER A 219 19.05 -16.32 10.79
C SER A 219 18.53 -17.73 10.64
N VAL A 220 17.66 -17.96 9.65
CA VAL A 220 16.99 -19.25 9.45
C VAL A 220 17.10 -19.73 8.01
N ASP A 221 17.23 -21.05 7.91
CA ASP A 221 17.02 -21.83 6.69
C ASP A 221 15.54 -22.24 6.64
N LEU A 222 14.99 -22.39 5.43
CA LEU A 222 13.55 -22.61 5.24
C LEU A 222 13.28 -23.73 4.24
N GLY A 223 12.16 -24.42 4.45
CA GLY A 223 11.53 -25.33 3.52
C GLY A 223 10.02 -25.21 3.64
N VAL A 224 9.30 -25.17 2.51
CA VAL A 224 7.84 -25.20 2.50
C VAL A 224 7.39 -26.62 2.79
N ARG A 225 6.64 -26.78 3.89
CA ARG A 225 6.18 -28.09 4.37
C ARG A 225 5.33 -28.77 3.30
N GLY A 226 5.64 -30.04 3.01
CA GLY A 226 4.97 -30.83 1.98
C GLY A 226 5.46 -30.58 0.53
N ARG A 227 6.30 -29.56 0.31
CA ARG A 227 6.98 -29.31 -0.97
C ARG A 227 8.46 -29.68 -0.90
N ASP A 228 9.14 -29.25 0.17
CA ASP A 228 10.58 -29.42 0.34
C ASP A 228 10.88 -30.50 1.38
N ASP A 229 11.90 -31.32 1.14
CA ASP A 229 12.28 -32.43 2.03
C ASP A 229 12.98 -31.97 3.31
N SER A 230 13.69 -30.84 3.25
CA SER A 230 14.42 -30.28 4.39
C SER A 230 14.64 -28.76 4.25
N PRO A 231 14.78 -28.02 5.37
CA PRO A 231 15.11 -26.60 5.33
C PRO A 231 16.51 -26.37 4.73
N SER A 232 16.65 -25.32 3.91
CA SER A 232 17.93 -24.89 3.34
C SER A 232 18.04 -23.37 3.29
N PRO A 233 19.24 -22.78 3.16
CA PRO A 233 19.39 -21.35 2.96
C PRO A 233 18.56 -20.93 1.73
N PRO A 234 17.57 -20.06 1.90
CA PRO A 234 16.59 -19.84 0.85
C PRO A 234 17.14 -18.99 -0.30
N ILE A 235 18.20 -18.22 -0.07
CA ILE A 235 18.81 -17.36 -1.08
C ILE A 235 20.08 -18.02 -1.59
N GLU A 236 20.16 -18.14 -2.90
CA GLU A 236 21.34 -18.56 -3.65
C GLU A 236 21.67 -17.53 -4.72
N THR A 237 22.93 -17.11 -4.79
CA THR A 237 23.44 -16.23 -5.84
C THR A 237 24.65 -16.83 -6.52
N TYR A 238 24.80 -16.54 -7.81
CA TYR A 238 25.81 -17.14 -8.65
C TYR A 238 26.48 -16.08 -9.51
N LEU A 239 27.81 -16.15 -9.62
CA LEU A 239 28.59 -15.26 -10.47
C LEU A 239 29.60 -16.07 -11.28
N ARG A 240 29.66 -15.80 -12.59
CA ARG A 240 30.71 -16.31 -13.48
C ARG A 240 31.11 -15.30 -14.53
N VAL A 241 32.29 -15.53 -15.09
CA VAL A 241 32.79 -14.79 -16.26
C VAL A 241 32.24 -15.43 -17.54
N ILE A 242 31.84 -14.60 -18.50
CA ILE A 242 31.35 -15.02 -19.82
C ILE A 242 32.23 -14.45 -20.94
N ASP A 243 32.15 -15.06 -22.12
CA ASP A 243 32.95 -14.78 -23.32
C ASP A 243 32.33 -13.71 -24.25
N GLN A 244 31.50 -12.85 -23.68
CA GLN A 244 30.84 -11.74 -24.36
C GLN A 244 30.94 -10.49 -23.48
N PRO A 245 31.20 -9.29 -24.05
CA PRO A 245 31.44 -8.07 -23.28
C PRO A 245 30.13 -7.38 -22.83
N VAL A 246 29.28 -8.13 -22.15
CA VAL A 246 27.98 -7.69 -21.60
C VAL A 246 27.87 -8.02 -20.12
N PHE A 247 26.95 -7.36 -19.42
CA PHE A 247 26.56 -7.77 -18.08
C PHE A 247 25.20 -8.47 -18.14
N ARG A 248 25.21 -9.80 -17.98
CA ARG A 248 24.00 -10.61 -18.03
C ARG A 248 23.41 -10.78 -16.64
N LEU A 249 22.14 -10.43 -16.49
CA LEU A 249 21.38 -10.58 -15.26
C LEU A 249 20.32 -11.67 -15.47
N ALA A 250 20.15 -12.56 -14.49
CA ALA A 250 19.08 -13.55 -14.52
C ALA A 250 18.47 -13.75 -13.13
N SER A 251 17.16 -13.84 -13.06
CA SER A 251 16.44 -14.25 -11.86
C SER A 251 15.60 -15.47 -12.19
N VAL A 252 15.88 -16.57 -11.49
CA VAL A 252 15.19 -17.84 -11.67
C VAL A 252 13.73 -17.72 -11.25
N ASP A 253 13.47 -17.13 -10.09
CA ASP A 253 12.12 -17.01 -9.53
C ASP A 253 11.25 -16.01 -10.31
N LEU A 254 11.85 -15.00 -10.95
CA LEU A 254 11.13 -14.06 -11.82
C LEU A 254 11.02 -14.53 -13.27
N ASN A 255 11.60 -15.70 -13.60
CA ASN A 255 11.68 -16.23 -14.97
C ASN A 255 12.17 -15.18 -15.98
N ALA A 256 13.17 -14.37 -15.59
CA ALA A 256 13.60 -13.20 -16.34
C ALA A 256 15.11 -13.18 -16.57
N THR A 257 15.52 -12.76 -17.77
CA THR A 257 16.92 -12.53 -18.14
C THR A 257 17.07 -11.23 -18.90
N ALA A 258 18.15 -10.51 -18.68
CA ALA A 258 18.48 -9.30 -19.44
C ALA A 258 19.99 -9.22 -19.71
N GLU A 259 20.36 -8.68 -20.88
CA GLU A 259 21.73 -8.31 -21.20
C GLU A 259 21.85 -6.79 -21.17
N VAL A 260 22.66 -6.29 -20.23
CA VAL A 260 22.98 -4.87 -20.13
C VAL A 260 24.20 -4.60 -21.01
N THR A 261 24.05 -3.67 -21.95
CA THR A 261 25.06 -3.34 -22.96
C THR A 261 25.62 -1.92 -22.81
N THR A 262 24.89 -1.04 -22.14
CA THR A 262 25.32 0.33 -21.83
C THR A 262 25.32 0.59 -20.33
N ILE A 263 26.10 1.57 -19.88
CA ILE A 263 26.10 1.96 -18.46
C ILE A 263 24.74 2.53 -18.05
N GLY A 264 24.09 3.31 -18.91
CA GLY A 264 22.78 3.90 -18.63
C GLY A 264 21.69 2.85 -18.36
N GLU A 265 21.71 1.74 -19.09
CA GLU A 265 20.77 0.61 -18.89
C GLU A 265 20.84 0.00 -17.49
N MET A 266 21.99 0.06 -16.82
CA MET A 266 22.14 -0.42 -15.44
C MET A 266 21.34 0.44 -14.45
N PHE A 267 21.12 1.72 -14.75
CA PHE A 267 20.37 2.67 -13.90
C PHE A 267 18.88 2.76 -14.27
N ASP A 268 18.42 2.00 -15.27
CA ASP A 268 17.00 1.91 -15.65
C ASP A 268 16.36 0.67 -15.00
N PHE A 269 15.81 0.86 -13.81
CA PHE A 269 15.23 -0.21 -12.98
C PHE A 269 13.84 -0.67 -13.46
N ALA A 270 13.19 0.11 -14.32
CA ALA A 270 11.85 -0.17 -14.83
C ALA A 270 11.85 -0.97 -16.14
N ARG A 271 12.97 -0.97 -16.86
CA ARG A 271 13.09 -1.64 -18.16
C ARG A 271 12.82 -3.14 -18.12
N ASP A 272 13.10 -3.78 -17.00
CA ASP A 272 12.92 -5.22 -16.78
C ASP A 272 12.65 -5.52 -15.29
N TYR A 273 12.28 -6.76 -14.98
CA TYR A 273 12.00 -7.20 -13.61
C TYR A 273 13.26 -7.38 -12.74
N LEU A 274 14.46 -7.03 -13.24
CA LEU A 274 15.74 -7.31 -12.58
C LEU A 274 16.32 -6.08 -11.84
N GLY A 275 15.47 -5.11 -11.51
CA GLY A 275 15.85 -3.88 -10.80
C GLY A 275 16.66 -4.13 -9.51
N LEU A 276 16.32 -5.16 -8.72
CA LEU A 276 17.08 -5.49 -7.50
C LEU A 276 18.51 -5.97 -7.81
N LEU A 277 18.69 -6.75 -8.89
CA LEU A 277 20.03 -7.17 -9.33
C LEU A 277 20.85 -5.97 -9.83
N LYS A 278 20.21 -5.05 -10.56
CA LYS A 278 20.83 -3.77 -10.96
C LYS A 278 21.26 -2.94 -9.75
N ALA A 279 20.40 -2.84 -8.73
CA ALA A 279 20.71 -2.17 -7.46
C ALA A 279 21.94 -2.79 -6.79
N ALA A 280 22.03 -4.12 -6.77
CA ALA A 280 23.18 -4.83 -6.21
C ALA A 280 24.48 -4.52 -6.96
N VAL A 281 24.43 -4.54 -8.29
CA VAL A 281 25.58 -4.23 -9.17
C VAL A 281 26.08 -2.80 -8.94
N ILE A 282 25.17 -1.84 -8.80
CA ILE A 282 25.49 -0.44 -8.50
C ILE A 282 26.07 -0.30 -7.09
N ALA A 283 25.38 -0.85 -6.09
CA ALA A 283 25.78 -0.74 -4.68
C ALA A 283 27.07 -1.49 -4.34
N ALA A 284 27.41 -2.56 -5.06
CA ALA A 284 28.68 -3.25 -4.95
C ALA A 284 29.85 -2.47 -5.58
N GLY A 285 29.57 -1.38 -6.31
CA GLY A 285 30.57 -0.56 -6.99
C GLY A 285 31.08 -1.15 -8.29
N ILE A 286 30.36 -2.10 -8.89
CA ILE A 286 30.74 -2.66 -10.20
C ILE A 286 30.36 -1.70 -11.32
N VAL A 287 29.18 -1.08 -11.23
CA VAL A 287 28.77 0.07 -12.05
C VAL A 287 28.44 1.21 -11.07
N PRO A 288 29.45 1.89 -10.51
CA PRO A 288 29.25 2.79 -9.40
C PRO A 288 28.42 4.04 -9.78
N PRO A 289 27.69 4.67 -8.84
CA PRO A 289 26.80 5.81 -9.12
C PRO A 289 27.47 7.00 -9.82
N GLY A 290 28.78 7.24 -9.63
CA GLY A 290 29.48 8.32 -10.32
C GLY A 290 29.50 8.19 -11.85
N LEU A 291 29.30 6.99 -12.39
CA LEU A 291 29.21 6.74 -13.83
C LEU A 291 27.81 6.96 -14.40
N GLU A 292 26.82 7.28 -13.56
CA GLU A 292 25.48 7.59 -14.02
C GLU A 292 25.52 8.78 -15.00
N GLY A 293 24.98 8.58 -16.20
CA GLY A 293 24.95 9.61 -17.25
C GLY A 293 26.17 9.69 -18.17
N CYS A 294 27.21 8.86 -18.00
CA CYS A 294 28.39 8.89 -18.87
C CYS A 294 28.14 8.45 -20.33
N GLY A 295 27.00 7.79 -20.62
CA GLY A 295 26.59 7.38 -21.97
C GLY A 295 27.48 6.33 -22.66
N ARG A 296 28.45 5.76 -21.95
CA ARG A 296 29.42 4.79 -22.50
C ARG A 296 28.86 3.35 -22.55
N PRO A 297 29.38 2.50 -23.45
CA PRO A 297 29.06 1.08 -23.46
C PRO A 297 29.65 0.38 -22.22
N ILE A 298 29.00 -0.67 -21.74
CA ILE A 298 29.46 -1.42 -20.56
C ILE A 298 30.76 -2.20 -20.86
N SER A 299 31.03 -2.50 -22.12
CA SER A 299 32.22 -3.22 -22.57
C SER A 299 33.53 -2.49 -22.23
N GLU A 300 33.53 -1.15 -22.25
CA GLU A 300 34.69 -0.34 -21.83
C GLU A 300 34.99 -0.53 -20.34
N LEU A 301 33.95 -0.57 -19.50
CA LEU A 301 34.06 -0.83 -18.07
C LEU A 301 34.51 -2.27 -17.78
N LEU A 302 33.91 -3.25 -18.45
CA LEU A 302 34.24 -4.67 -18.28
C LEU A 302 35.68 -4.99 -18.72
N THR A 303 36.19 -4.29 -19.74
CA THR A 303 37.58 -4.40 -20.17
C THR A 303 38.55 -4.02 -19.05
N GLN A 304 38.24 -2.98 -18.27
CA GLN A 304 39.04 -2.62 -17.10
C GLN A 304 38.87 -3.62 -15.96
N LEU A 305 37.65 -4.06 -15.67
CA LEU A 305 37.37 -4.96 -14.54
C LEU A 305 37.93 -6.39 -14.71
N ILE A 306 37.76 -6.97 -15.90
CA ILE A 306 37.90 -8.43 -16.12
C ILE A 306 38.90 -8.73 -17.25
N GLY A 307 38.96 -7.85 -18.25
CA GLY A 307 39.78 -7.99 -19.46
C GLY A 307 38.97 -7.90 -20.76
N PRO A 308 39.65 -7.73 -21.91
CA PRO A 308 38.99 -7.48 -23.19
C PRO A 308 38.13 -8.66 -23.65
N GLY A 309 36.95 -8.35 -24.21
CA GLY A 309 36.02 -9.34 -24.79
C GLY A 309 35.27 -10.21 -23.77
N LYS A 310 35.45 -9.97 -22.48
CA LYS A 310 34.81 -10.73 -21.39
C LYS A 310 33.70 -9.93 -20.73
N GLY A 311 32.76 -10.63 -20.10
CA GLY A 311 31.68 -10.05 -19.32
C GLY A 311 31.36 -10.87 -18.08
N LEU A 312 30.26 -10.52 -17.40
CA LEU A 312 29.79 -11.19 -16.19
C LEU A 312 28.37 -11.67 -16.36
N GLU A 313 28.06 -12.79 -15.73
CA GLU A 313 26.70 -13.27 -15.55
C GLU A 313 26.42 -13.41 -14.06
N LEU A 314 25.40 -12.69 -13.58
CA LEU A 314 24.92 -12.69 -12.20
C LEU A 314 23.52 -13.30 -12.16
N VAL A 315 23.34 -14.33 -11.34
CA VAL A 315 22.09 -15.07 -11.22
C VAL A 315 21.60 -15.10 -9.78
N SER A 316 20.30 -14.90 -9.57
CA SER A 316 19.63 -15.06 -8.27
C SER A 316 18.62 -16.22 -8.28
N LYS A 317 18.50 -16.93 -7.15
CA LYS A 317 17.49 -17.95 -6.87
C LYS A 317 17.03 -17.86 -5.40
N ILE A 318 15.73 -17.89 -5.12
CA ILE A 318 15.14 -17.65 -3.78
C ILE A 318 14.23 -18.81 -3.28
N ASN A 319 14.26 -19.95 -3.96
CA ASN A 319 13.48 -21.15 -3.61
C ASN A 319 11.97 -20.89 -3.42
N ASP A 320 11.39 -20.03 -4.25
CA ASP A 320 9.97 -19.64 -4.27
C ASP A 320 9.40 -19.23 -2.90
N ILE A 321 10.16 -18.48 -2.09
CA ILE A 321 9.55 -17.82 -0.94
C ILE A 321 8.65 -16.67 -1.44
N PRO A 322 7.36 -16.65 -1.05
CA PRO A 322 6.43 -15.62 -1.49
C PRO A 322 6.89 -14.20 -1.14
N LYS A 323 6.61 -13.24 -2.03
CA LYS A 323 6.71 -11.81 -1.69
C LYS A 323 5.77 -11.50 -0.52
N GLY A 324 6.21 -10.66 0.41
CA GLY A 324 5.43 -10.30 1.60
C GLY A 324 5.63 -11.24 2.81
N SER A 325 6.59 -12.18 2.75
CA SER A 325 6.86 -13.15 3.82
C SER A 325 7.31 -12.59 5.16
N ARG A 326 7.64 -11.29 5.22
CA ARG A 326 8.17 -10.57 6.40
C ARG A 326 9.53 -11.06 6.90
N LEU A 327 10.20 -11.91 6.12
CA LEU A 327 11.55 -12.44 6.42
C LEU A 327 12.69 -11.59 5.83
N ALA A 328 12.37 -10.38 5.33
CA ALA A 328 13.28 -9.47 4.60
C ALA A 328 14.11 -10.17 3.49
N VAL A 329 13.45 -11.00 2.70
CA VAL A 329 14.07 -11.76 1.62
C VAL A 329 14.79 -10.85 0.62
N SER A 330 14.17 -9.73 0.23
CA SER A 330 14.74 -8.77 -0.72
C SER A 330 16.08 -8.19 -0.26
N THR A 331 16.17 -7.77 1.00
CA THR A 331 17.36 -7.14 1.57
C THR A 331 18.47 -8.14 1.80
N ASN A 332 18.14 -9.36 2.24
CA ASN A 332 19.11 -10.44 2.36
C ASN A 332 19.61 -10.90 0.99
N LEU A 333 18.74 -10.92 -0.04
CA LEU A 333 19.16 -11.19 -1.42
C LEU A 333 20.10 -10.10 -1.93
N LEU A 334 19.77 -8.83 -1.67
CA LEU A 334 20.64 -7.71 -2.01
C LEU A 334 22.00 -7.84 -1.29
N GLY A 335 22.00 -8.19 0.00
CA GLY A 335 23.21 -8.50 0.76
C GLY A 335 24.03 -9.62 0.13
N SER A 336 23.39 -10.69 -0.33
CA SER A 336 24.09 -11.80 -1.00
C SER A 336 24.69 -11.40 -2.35
N LEU A 337 23.90 -10.73 -3.20
CA LEU A 337 24.36 -10.23 -4.50
C LEU A 337 25.51 -9.23 -4.36
N ILE A 338 25.49 -8.39 -3.33
CA ILE A 338 26.58 -7.45 -3.05
C ILE A 338 27.82 -8.20 -2.55
N SER A 339 27.65 -9.13 -1.60
CA SER A 339 28.74 -9.93 -1.06
C SER A 339 29.48 -10.71 -2.14
N ILE A 340 28.76 -11.45 -3.01
CA ILE A 340 29.38 -12.23 -4.08
C ILE A 340 30.19 -11.37 -5.06
N LEU A 341 29.70 -10.16 -5.41
CA LEU A 341 30.41 -9.20 -6.26
C LEU A 341 31.63 -8.59 -5.56
N MET A 342 31.52 -8.29 -4.28
CA MET A 342 32.63 -7.75 -3.47
C MET A 342 33.75 -8.77 -3.25
N ARG A 343 33.41 -10.05 -3.04
CA ARG A 343 34.38 -11.16 -3.00
C ARG A 343 35.12 -11.28 -4.32
N ALA A 344 34.37 -11.28 -5.42
CA ALA A 344 34.92 -11.40 -6.77
C ALA A 344 35.88 -10.27 -7.15
N THR A 345 35.69 -9.07 -6.59
CA THR A 345 36.51 -7.88 -6.87
C THR A 345 37.59 -7.58 -5.82
N GLY A 346 37.74 -8.44 -4.81
CA GLY A 346 38.73 -8.26 -3.75
C GLY A 346 38.44 -7.10 -2.79
N GLN A 347 37.21 -6.57 -2.79
CA GLN A 347 36.76 -5.60 -1.79
C GLN A 347 36.58 -6.23 -0.40
N ILE A 348 36.44 -7.56 -0.38
CA ILE A 348 36.40 -8.45 0.77
C ILE A 348 37.61 -9.39 0.66
N GLU A 349 38.23 -9.75 1.78
CA GLU A 349 39.48 -10.51 1.84
C GLU A 349 39.28 -11.99 1.47
N SER A 350 38.15 -12.58 1.88
CA SER A 350 37.87 -14.01 1.65
C SER A 350 37.02 -14.23 0.40
N LEU A 351 37.54 -15.00 -0.58
CA LEU A 351 36.76 -15.41 -1.77
C LEU A 351 35.68 -16.44 -1.42
N THR A 352 35.96 -17.34 -0.48
CA THR A 352 35.05 -18.40 -0.01
C THR A 352 34.89 -18.35 1.52
N GLY A 353 33.88 -19.04 2.05
CA GLY A 353 33.58 -19.06 3.48
C GLY A 353 32.70 -17.90 3.95
N GLY A 354 32.65 -17.70 5.27
CA GLY A 354 31.90 -16.61 5.91
C GLY A 354 32.56 -15.23 5.72
N LEU A 355 31.88 -14.20 6.21
CA LEU A 355 32.40 -12.83 6.28
C LEU A 355 32.87 -12.49 7.70
N THR A 356 33.91 -11.68 7.81
CA THR A 356 34.30 -11.02 9.06
C THR A 356 33.28 -9.95 9.46
N GLU A 357 33.33 -9.48 10.71
CA GLU A 357 32.38 -8.49 11.21
C GLU A 357 32.46 -7.14 10.45
N SER A 358 33.68 -6.68 10.12
CA SER A 358 33.86 -5.46 9.33
C SER A 358 33.30 -5.60 7.91
N GLU A 359 33.50 -6.75 7.28
CA GLU A 359 32.97 -7.05 5.95
C GLU A 359 31.44 -7.12 5.95
N ARG A 360 30.83 -7.79 6.95
CA ARG A 360 29.36 -7.83 7.08
C ARG A 360 28.75 -6.44 7.24
N ARG A 361 29.37 -5.58 8.04
CA ARG A 361 28.91 -4.19 8.22
C ARG A 361 29.00 -3.38 6.93
N LEU A 362 30.04 -3.58 6.13
CA LEU A 362 30.17 -2.92 4.82
C LEU A 362 29.13 -3.43 3.82
N VAL A 363 28.89 -4.74 3.77
CA VAL A 363 27.82 -5.35 2.95
C VAL A 363 26.46 -4.80 3.35
N ALA A 364 26.16 -4.72 4.65
CA ALA A 364 24.91 -4.15 5.14
C ALA A 364 24.76 -2.67 4.76
N ALA A 365 25.81 -1.85 4.93
CA ALA A 365 25.77 -0.45 4.52
C ALA A 365 25.51 -0.28 3.01
N ARG A 366 26.01 -1.18 2.17
CA ARG A 366 25.75 -1.21 0.73
C ARG A 366 24.39 -1.79 0.37
N ALA A 367 23.88 -2.75 1.14
CA ALA A 367 22.51 -3.23 0.98
C ALA A 367 21.54 -2.08 1.24
N ILE A 368 21.74 -1.30 2.30
CA ILE A 368 20.96 -0.08 2.56
C ILE A 368 21.08 0.89 1.38
N LEU A 369 22.29 1.14 0.86
CA LEU A 369 22.45 1.95 -0.35
C LEU A 369 21.61 1.43 -1.53
N GLY A 370 21.69 0.12 -1.82
CA GLY A 370 20.97 -0.50 -2.93
C GLY A 370 19.45 -0.45 -2.75
N GLU A 371 18.93 -0.60 -1.53
CA GLU A 371 17.50 -0.43 -1.25
C GLU A 371 17.01 0.99 -1.51
N TRP A 372 17.80 1.99 -1.11
CA TRP A 372 17.44 3.38 -1.31
C TRP A 372 17.57 3.82 -2.78
N ILE A 373 18.56 3.29 -3.51
CA ILE A 373 18.65 3.47 -4.97
C ILE A 373 17.49 2.76 -5.68
N GLY A 374 17.11 1.57 -5.21
CA GLY A 374 15.99 0.78 -5.73
C GLY A 374 14.61 1.26 -5.27
N GLY A 375 14.54 2.22 -4.36
CA GLY A 375 13.31 2.88 -3.89
C GLY A 375 12.51 2.19 -2.79
N SER A 376 13.04 1.15 -2.11
CA SER A 376 12.28 0.35 -1.11
C SER A 376 12.44 0.79 0.35
N GLY A 377 13.51 1.50 0.72
CA GLY A 377 13.71 2.14 2.04
C GLY A 377 13.42 1.27 3.28
N GLY A 378 14.15 0.16 3.48
CA GLY A 378 13.92 -0.82 4.56
C GLY A 378 14.44 -0.43 5.95
N GLY A 379 14.25 -1.31 6.94
CA GLY A 379 14.79 -1.16 8.30
C GLY A 379 16.24 -1.63 8.40
N TRP A 380 17.02 -1.12 9.37
CA TRP A 380 18.45 -1.48 9.42
C TRP A 380 18.73 -2.95 9.80
N GLN A 381 17.75 -3.66 10.39
CA GLN A 381 17.91 -5.09 10.70
C GLN A 381 17.62 -6.00 9.50
N ASP A 382 17.20 -5.45 8.35
CA ASP A 382 16.70 -6.23 7.20
C ASP A 382 17.80 -7.11 6.60
N SER A 383 19.05 -6.68 6.67
CA SER A 383 20.25 -7.47 6.32
C SER A 383 20.66 -8.50 7.38
N GLY A 384 19.81 -8.79 8.38
CA GLY A 384 20.14 -9.65 9.50
C GLY A 384 20.53 -11.09 9.10
N GLY A 385 20.07 -11.59 7.95
CA GLY A 385 20.43 -12.91 7.43
C GLY A 385 21.90 -13.04 7.01
N VAL A 386 22.60 -11.93 6.80
CA VAL A 386 24.06 -11.90 6.55
C VAL A 386 24.85 -12.37 7.78
N TRP A 387 24.33 -12.13 8.99
CA TRP A 387 24.93 -12.59 10.24
C TRP A 387 24.44 -13.99 10.62
N PRO A 388 25.22 -14.78 11.36
CA PRO A 388 24.82 -16.11 11.82
C PRO A 388 23.90 -16.06 13.04
N GLY A 389 23.11 -17.11 13.20
CA GLY A 389 22.44 -17.51 14.43
C GLY A 389 21.44 -16.50 14.99
N ILE A 390 21.27 -16.57 16.31
CA ILE A 390 20.47 -15.63 17.11
C ILE A 390 21.32 -14.41 17.41
N LYS A 391 20.80 -13.20 17.20
CA LYS A 391 21.53 -11.96 17.51
C LYS A 391 20.62 -10.86 18.05
N LEU A 392 21.14 -10.16 19.06
CA LEU A 392 20.62 -8.89 19.52
C LEU A 392 21.32 -7.78 18.75
N ILE A 393 20.53 -6.92 18.11
CA ILE A 393 21.03 -5.82 17.30
C ILE A 393 20.62 -4.52 17.97
N CYS A 394 21.58 -3.63 18.22
CA CYS A 394 21.38 -2.42 19.02
C CYS A 394 21.85 -1.17 18.26
N GLY A 395 21.11 -0.07 18.41
CA GLY A 395 21.58 1.26 18.11
C GLY A 395 22.84 1.59 18.92
N ALA A 396 23.60 2.55 18.43
CA ALA A 396 24.83 2.98 19.06
C ALA A 396 24.94 4.50 18.99
N GLU A 397 25.58 5.08 20.00
CA GLU A 397 25.87 6.51 20.05
C GLU A 397 26.82 6.93 18.92
N ALA A 398 26.66 8.16 18.43
CA ALA A 398 27.53 8.73 17.40
C ALA A 398 28.83 9.26 18.04
N ALA A 399 29.96 8.74 17.59
CA ALA A 399 31.29 9.11 18.09
C ALA A 399 32.05 10.01 17.11
N GLU A 400 33.11 10.67 17.57
CA GLU A 400 33.99 11.46 16.70
C GLU A 400 34.49 10.62 15.51
N GLY A 401 34.26 11.11 14.28
CA GLY A 401 34.55 10.40 13.03
C GLY A 401 33.34 9.73 12.37
N ASP A 402 32.22 9.57 13.07
CA ASP A 402 30.95 9.18 12.46
C ASP A 402 30.33 10.38 11.70
N PRO A 403 29.69 10.18 10.53
CA PRO A 403 29.00 11.24 9.78
C PRO A 403 27.88 11.94 10.57
N GLU A 404 27.35 11.25 11.57
CA GLU A 404 26.26 11.69 12.44
C GLU A 404 26.71 12.50 13.67
N HIS A 405 28.02 12.56 13.96
CA HIS A 405 28.53 13.26 15.13
C HIS A 405 28.22 14.76 15.08
N GLY A 406 27.60 15.29 16.14
CA GLY A 406 27.09 16.67 16.19
C GLY A 406 25.77 16.90 15.44
N VAL A 407 25.27 15.91 14.69
CA VAL A 407 24.02 15.99 13.92
C VAL A 407 22.88 15.21 14.60
N SER A 408 23.19 14.04 15.19
CA SER A 408 22.25 13.19 15.94
C SER A 408 22.94 12.48 17.10
N ARG A 409 22.15 11.89 18.03
CA ARG A 409 22.67 11.21 19.24
C ARG A 409 23.29 9.84 18.93
N GLY A 410 22.66 9.10 18.02
CA GLY A 410 23.09 7.80 17.54
C GLY A 410 23.53 7.85 16.08
N ARG A 411 24.23 6.80 15.66
CA ARG A 411 24.69 6.59 14.28
C ARG A 411 23.70 5.75 13.47
N LEU A 412 23.80 5.83 12.13
CA LEU A 412 22.94 5.08 11.21
C LEU A 412 23.09 3.56 11.35
N MET A 413 24.33 3.09 11.51
CA MET A 413 24.65 1.65 11.49
C MET A 413 24.62 1.04 12.90
N PRO A 414 23.82 -0.02 13.12
CA PRO A 414 23.70 -0.67 14.42
C PRO A 414 24.93 -1.54 14.74
N VAL A 415 24.92 -2.13 15.95
CA VAL A 415 25.88 -3.14 16.43
C VAL A 415 25.17 -4.47 16.54
N HIS A 416 25.77 -5.52 15.98
CA HIS A 416 25.26 -6.88 16.06
C HIS A 416 25.98 -7.65 17.17
N GLN A 417 25.23 -8.21 18.10
CA GLN A 417 25.72 -9.10 19.15
C GLN A 417 25.17 -10.51 18.89
N VAL A 418 25.99 -11.34 18.22
CA VAL A 418 25.65 -12.75 17.97
C VAL A 418 25.72 -13.52 19.29
N PHE A 419 24.68 -14.29 19.60
CA PHE A 419 24.62 -15.12 20.78
C PHE A 419 25.45 -16.38 20.54
N ASP A 420 26.52 -16.52 21.31
CA ASP A 420 27.32 -17.74 21.34
C ASP A 420 26.55 -18.90 22.00
N ARG A 421 27.22 -20.05 22.15
CA ARG A 421 26.64 -21.25 22.78
C ARG A 421 26.49 -21.14 24.30
N GLN A 422 27.07 -20.12 24.93
CA GLN A 422 26.88 -19.85 26.36
C GLN A 422 25.58 -19.08 26.58
N ARG A 423 25.34 -18.04 25.78
CA ARG A 423 24.11 -17.23 25.82
C ARG A 423 22.91 -17.93 25.20
N ALA A 424 23.10 -18.77 24.17
CA ALA A 424 22.03 -19.58 23.61
C ALA A 424 22.53 -21.00 23.36
N SER A 425 22.31 -21.87 24.35
CA SER A 425 22.72 -23.27 24.32
C SER A 425 22.14 -24.04 23.12
N GLU A 426 22.80 -25.12 22.72
CA GLU A 426 22.27 -26.03 21.68
C GLU A 426 20.89 -26.59 22.05
N GLN A 427 20.66 -26.85 23.35
CA GLN A 427 19.36 -27.30 23.83
C GLN A 427 18.29 -26.23 23.66
N THR A 428 18.58 -24.97 23.98
CA THR A 428 17.67 -23.83 23.76
C THR A 428 17.32 -23.72 22.28
N ARG A 429 18.35 -23.71 21.42
CA ARG A 429 18.20 -23.60 19.96
C ARG A 429 17.33 -24.72 19.40
N ARG A 430 17.55 -25.96 19.86
CA ARG A 430 16.74 -27.12 19.49
C ARG A 430 15.30 -27.00 19.97
N LYS A 431 15.08 -26.69 21.25
CA LYS A 431 13.73 -26.52 21.82
C LYS A 431 12.92 -25.46 21.08
N LEU A 432 13.55 -24.34 20.71
CA LEU A 432 12.89 -23.27 19.94
C LEU A 432 12.38 -23.79 18.58
N GLN A 433 13.22 -24.55 17.85
CA GLN A 433 12.84 -25.16 16.56
C GLN A 433 11.76 -26.25 16.72
N GLU A 434 11.80 -27.01 17.83
CA GLU A 434 10.83 -28.06 18.13
C GLU A 434 9.48 -27.52 18.64
N SER A 435 9.43 -26.27 19.12
CA SER A 435 8.21 -25.62 19.64
C SER A 435 7.52 -24.68 18.65
N MET A 436 8.26 -24.04 17.74
CA MET A 436 7.70 -23.00 16.88
C MET A 436 7.20 -23.55 15.54
N VAL A 437 5.99 -23.17 15.17
CA VAL A 437 5.42 -23.34 13.83
C VAL A 437 5.49 -21.99 13.13
N LEU A 438 6.30 -21.92 12.07
CA LEU A 438 6.48 -20.74 11.25
C LEU A 438 5.50 -20.78 10.06
N VAL A 439 4.76 -19.70 9.82
CA VAL A 439 3.72 -19.67 8.77
C VAL A 439 3.72 -18.39 7.95
N HIS A 440 3.19 -18.49 6.73
CA HIS A 440 2.74 -17.37 5.92
C HIS A 440 1.21 -17.41 5.81
N GLY A 441 0.52 -16.37 6.26
CA GLY A 441 -0.95 -16.28 6.23
C GLY A 441 -1.57 -15.99 4.86
N GLY A 442 -0.74 -15.79 3.83
CA GLY A 442 -1.17 -15.59 2.44
C GLY A 442 -1.53 -14.15 2.09
N MET A 443 -1.45 -13.22 3.03
CA MET A 443 -1.70 -11.79 2.81
C MET A 443 -0.42 -11.05 2.39
N ALA A 444 -0.55 -10.11 1.47
CA ALA A 444 0.47 -9.12 1.15
C ALA A 444 -0.08 -7.73 1.48
N GLN A 445 0.66 -6.94 2.27
CA GLN A 445 0.19 -5.64 2.73
C GLN A 445 1.31 -4.61 2.65
N ASN A 446 0.98 -3.41 2.18
CA ASN A 446 1.87 -2.26 2.18
C ASN A 446 2.10 -1.75 3.60
N VAL A 447 3.37 -1.72 4.02
CA VAL A 447 3.77 -1.27 5.37
C VAL A 447 4.39 0.12 5.38
N GLY A 448 4.54 0.77 4.22
CA GLY A 448 5.07 2.14 4.11
C GLY A 448 4.33 3.13 5.01
N PRO A 449 2.99 3.23 4.96
CA PRO A 449 2.23 4.13 5.83
C PRO A 449 2.40 3.83 7.34
N ILE A 450 2.70 2.59 7.71
CA ILE A 450 2.98 2.21 9.11
C ILE A 450 4.31 2.79 9.57
N LEU A 451 5.33 2.75 8.72
CA LEU A 451 6.63 3.35 9.02
C LEU A 451 6.48 4.84 9.32
N GLU A 452 5.72 5.56 8.48
CA GLU A 452 5.47 6.99 8.67
C GLU A 452 4.73 7.28 9.99
N MET A 453 3.68 6.50 10.29
CA MET A 453 2.92 6.62 11.53
C MET A 453 3.77 6.37 12.78
N VAL A 454 4.57 5.31 12.82
CA VAL A 454 5.45 5.02 13.97
C VAL A 454 6.48 6.14 14.16
N THR A 455 7.00 6.66 13.05
CA THR A 455 7.90 7.83 13.02
C THR A 455 7.27 9.05 13.65
N GLU A 456 6.06 9.39 13.20
CA GLU A 456 5.35 10.56 13.66
C GLU A 456 5.03 10.46 15.16
N ARG A 457 4.40 9.36 15.59
CA ARG A 457 4.03 9.18 17.02
C ARG A 457 5.25 9.23 17.94
N TYR A 458 6.39 8.70 17.48
CA TYR A 458 7.65 8.85 18.18
C TYR A 458 8.05 10.33 18.30
N LEU A 459 8.10 11.08 17.20
CA LEU A 459 8.51 12.49 17.18
C LEU A 459 7.61 13.38 18.03
N LEU A 460 6.30 13.10 18.04
CA LEU A 460 5.30 13.79 18.85
C LEU A 460 5.38 13.46 20.35
N ARG A 461 6.09 12.38 20.72
CA ARG A 461 6.11 11.80 22.07
C ARG A 461 4.69 11.55 22.58
N SER A 462 3.82 11.01 21.71
CA SER A 462 2.46 10.63 22.11
C SER A 462 2.51 9.70 23.32
N GLU A 463 1.72 10.00 24.36
CA GLU A 463 1.95 9.46 25.71
C GLU A 463 1.76 7.95 25.78
N ALA A 464 0.66 7.45 25.21
CA ALA A 464 0.35 6.02 25.19
C ALA A 464 1.43 5.24 24.43
N GLU A 465 1.86 5.73 23.27
CA GLU A 465 2.85 5.08 22.42
C GLU A 465 4.27 5.17 23.00
N TRP A 466 4.59 6.26 23.68
CA TRP A 466 5.86 6.39 24.39
C TRP A 466 5.94 5.40 25.55
N SER A 467 4.88 5.32 26.37
CA SER A 467 4.78 4.34 27.47
C SER A 467 4.85 2.90 26.94
N ALA A 468 4.06 2.58 25.90
CA ALA A 468 4.10 1.30 25.22
C ALA A 468 5.50 0.96 24.70
N ARG A 469 6.25 1.93 24.18
CA ARG A 469 7.62 1.70 23.70
C ARG A 469 8.57 1.30 24.84
N GLN A 470 8.45 1.92 26.01
CA GLN A 470 9.24 1.53 27.19
C GLN A 470 8.86 0.12 27.68
N GLU A 471 7.57 -0.21 27.65
CA GLU A 471 7.12 -1.56 27.96
C GLU A 471 7.67 -2.59 26.95
N ALA A 472 7.63 -2.30 25.65
CA ALA A 472 8.16 -3.18 24.60
C ALA A 472 9.68 -3.45 24.76
N MET A 473 10.44 -2.46 25.24
CA MET A 473 11.86 -2.64 25.58
C MET A 473 12.04 -3.58 26.79
N THR A 474 11.21 -3.41 27.81
CA THR A 474 11.23 -4.30 29.00
C THR A 474 10.86 -5.73 28.62
N ILE A 475 9.88 -5.90 27.72
CA ILE A 475 9.49 -7.23 27.21
C ILE A 475 10.61 -7.83 26.37
N LEU A 476 11.33 -7.04 25.56
CA LEU A 476 12.51 -7.51 24.84
C LEU A 476 13.56 -8.10 25.80
N ASP A 477 13.83 -7.44 26.92
CA ASP A 477 14.76 -7.94 27.93
C ASP A 477 14.29 -9.28 28.53
N GLN A 478 12.97 -9.45 28.72
CA GLN A 478 12.39 -10.73 29.15
C GLN A 478 12.57 -11.83 28.10
N VAL A 479 12.39 -11.51 26.81
CA VAL A 479 12.62 -12.47 25.71
C VAL A 479 14.09 -12.88 25.65
N VAL A 480 15.02 -11.93 25.80
CA VAL A 480 16.47 -12.22 25.85
C VAL A 480 16.80 -13.15 27.02
N ALA A 481 16.32 -12.83 28.23
CA ALA A 481 16.54 -13.64 29.41
C ALA A 481 15.93 -15.06 29.28
N ALA A 482 14.76 -15.19 28.64
CA ALA A 482 14.11 -16.47 28.39
C ALA A 482 14.89 -17.35 27.38
N ILE A 483 15.53 -16.74 26.38
CA ILE A 483 16.46 -17.47 25.50
C ILE A 483 17.68 -17.94 26.29
N GLU A 484 18.27 -17.07 27.11
CA GLU A 484 19.45 -17.38 27.91
C GLU A 484 19.18 -18.52 28.92
N SER A 485 17.97 -18.58 29.48
CA SER A 485 17.55 -19.67 30.40
C SER A 485 17.01 -20.91 29.70
N GLY A 486 16.69 -20.84 28.40
CA GLY A 486 16.09 -21.95 27.65
C GLY A 486 14.58 -22.17 27.92
N ASP A 487 13.88 -21.14 28.40
CA ASP A 487 12.43 -21.15 28.67
C ASP A 487 11.62 -20.66 27.46
N ILE A 488 11.28 -21.59 26.57
CA ILE A 488 10.53 -21.29 25.34
C ILE A 488 9.08 -20.88 25.63
N ARG A 489 8.50 -21.34 26.75
CA ARG A 489 7.14 -20.96 27.13
C ARG A 489 7.08 -19.49 27.54
N GLN A 490 8.09 -19.03 28.28
CA GLN A 490 8.21 -17.61 28.63
C GLN A 490 8.43 -16.72 27.39
N ILE A 491 9.17 -17.20 26.37
CA ILE A 491 9.27 -16.50 25.08
C ILE A 491 7.87 -16.27 24.50
N GLY A 492 7.06 -17.33 24.39
CA GLY A 492 5.72 -17.25 23.83
C GLY A 492 4.78 -16.32 24.60
N GLN A 493 4.84 -16.35 25.94
CA GLN A 493 4.07 -15.43 26.78
C GLN A 493 4.48 -13.97 26.58
N ALA A 494 5.80 -13.71 26.57
CA ALA A 494 6.35 -12.36 26.40
C ALA A 494 6.02 -11.79 25.01
N THR A 495 6.19 -12.57 23.94
CA THR A 495 5.86 -12.10 22.57
C THR A 495 4.37 -11.90 22.38
N THR A 496 3.52 -12.74 22.98
CA THR A 496 2.06 -12.57 22.96
C THR A 496 1.65 -11.28 23.68
N ARG A 497 2.19 -11.03 24.87
CA ARG A 497 1.96 -9.78 25.62
C ARG A 497 2.41 -8.56 24.80
N ASN A 498 3.57 -8.63 24.16
CA ASN A 498 4.06 -7.56 23.32
C ASN A 498 3.08 -7.25 22.18
N PHE A 499 2.58 -8.30 21.51
CA PHE A 499 1.63 -8.20 20.41
C PHE A 499 0.26 -7.65 20.84
N GLU A 500 -0.31 -8.13 21.94
CA GLU A 500 -1.64 -7.73 22.40
C GLU A 500 -1.64 -6.37 23.12
N GLY A 501 -0.50 -5.92 23.65
CA GLY A 501 -0.36 -4.65 24.36
C GLY A 501 0.44 -3.61 23.57
N PRO A 502 1.74 -3.45 23.83
CA PRO A 502 2.55 -2.37 23.25
C PRO A 502 2.48 -2.22 21.73
N LEU A 503 2.53 -3.33 21.00
CA LEU A 503 2.53 -3.30 19.54
C LEU A 503 1.21 -2.77 18.97
N GLN A 504 0.07 -3.21 19.50
CA GLN A 504 -1.25 -2.70 19.08
C GLN A 504 -1.52 -1.26 19.56
N THR A 505 -0.86 -0.82 20.64
CA THR A 505 -0.94 0.59 21.06
C THR A 505 -0.22 1.50 20.06
N ILE A 506 1.01 1.14 19.68
CA ILE A 506 1.84 1.92 18.75
C ILE A 506 1.33 1.77 17.30
N ILE A 507 0.86 0.58 16.94
CA ILE A 507 0.42 0.21 15.60
C ILE A 507 -0.93 -0.51 15.71
N PRO A 508 -2.05 0.23 15.73
CA PRO A 508 -3.37 -0.37 15.85
C PRO A 508 -3.68 -1.45 14.79
N TRP A 509 -3.08 -1.33 13.60
CA TRP A 509 -3.23 -2.29 12.50
C TRP A 509 -2.15 -3.37 12.46
N ALA A 510 -1.38 -3.55 13.54
CA ALA A 510 -0.45 -4.68 13.66
C ALA A 510 -1.17 -6.02 13.60
N THR A 511 -2.45 -6.05 13.99
CA THR A 511 -3.35 -7.20 13.86
C THR A 511 -4.45 -6.94 12.84
N ASN A 512 -5.07 -8.03 12.37
CA ASN A 512 -6.26 -8.02 11.54
C ASN A 512 -7.19 -9.18 11.94
N ARG A 513 -8.40 -9.21 11.37
CA ARG A 513 -9.42 -10.23 11.71
C ARG A 513 -8.96 -11.67 11.45
N PHE A 514 -8.12 -11.90 10.43
CA PHE A 514 -7.59 -13.23 10.12
C PHE A 514 -6.63 -13.71 11.22
N THR A 515 -5.68 -12.87 11.62
CA THR A 515 -4.75 -13.19 12.72
C THR A 515 -5.47 -13.37 14.05
N ASP A 516 -6.40 -12.47 14.39
CA ASP A 516 -7.19 -12.60 15.63
C ASP A 516 -7.91 -13.95 15.71
N ARG A 517 -8.53 -14.40 14.60
CA ARG A 517 -9.21 -15.70 14.55
C ARG A 517 -8.27 -16.89 14.67
N LEU A 518 -7.08 -16.81 14.07
CA LEU A 518 -6.08 -17.88 14.19
C LEU A 518 -5.59 -18.04 15.62
N ILE A 519 -5.24 -16.93 16.28
CA ILE A 519 -4.80 -16.96 17.68
C ILE A 519 -5.91 -17.56 18.57
N GLN A 520 -7.16 -17.14 18.35
CA GLN A 520 -8.30 -17.69 19.08
C GLN A 520 -8.49 -19.19 18.81
N ALA A 521 -8.44 -19.63 17.55
CA ALA A 521 -8.57 -21.05 17.20
C ALA A 521 -7.45 -21.91 17.85
N CYS A 522 -6.23 -21.39 17.92
CA CYS A 522 -5.13 -22.07 18.63
C CYS A 522 -5.41 -22.19 20.14
N ARG A 523 -5.91 -21.12 20.77
CA ARG A 523 -6.32 -21.12 22.18
C ARG A 523 -7.42 -22.15 22.44
N ASP A 524 -8.47 -22.13 21.63
CA ASP A 524 -9.64 -23.01 21.78
C ASP A 524 -9.26 -24.49 21.60
N LYS A 525 -8.38 -24.81 20.64
CA LYS A 525 -8.02 -26.20 20.33
C LYS A 525 -6.98 -26.79 21.28
N TYR A 526 -5.96 -26.03 21.65
CA TYR A 526 -4.78 -26.58 22.35
C TYR A 526 -4.64 -26.12 23.80
N GLY A 527 -5.39 -25.10 24.24
CA GLY A 527 -5.38 -24.60 25.61
C GLY A 527 -3.95 -24.31 26.09
N ASP A 528 -3.57 -24.86 27.24
CA ASP A 528 -2.25 -24.66 27.86
C ASP A 528 -1.06 -25.17 27.04
N ARG A 529 -1.29 -26.01 26.02
CA ARG A 529 -0.25 -26.49 25.10
C ARG A 529 0.05 -25.51 23.97
N PHE A 530 -0.77 -24.46 23.81
CA PHE A 530 -0.43 -23.30 23.01
C PHE A 530 0.29 -22.28 23.92
N TRP A 531 1.56 -22.04 23.64
CA TRP A 531 2.43 -21.21 24.49
C TRP A 531 2.46 -19.74 24.09
N GLY A 532 2.14 -19.41 22.83
CA GLY A 532 1.98 -18.02 22.43
C GLY A 532 2.14 -17.75 20.94
N PHE A 533 2.01 -16.48 20.60
CA PHE A 533 2.08 -15.93 19.25
C PHE A 533 3.31 -15.02 19.09
N VAL A 534 3.89 -15.03 17.90
CA VAL A 534 4.98 -14.17 17.47
C VAL A 534 4.58 -13.48 16.17
N MET A 535 4.53 -12.15 16.18
CA MET A 535 4.41 -11.37 14.95
C MET A 535 5.80 -11.25 14.31
N LEU A 536 5.89 -11.52 13.00
CA LEU A 536 7.14 -11.36 12.25
C LEU A 536 7.09 -10.08 11.42
N GLY A 537 8.14 -9.29 11.51
CA GLY A 537 8.20 -7.97 10.92
C GLY A 537 7.09 -7.07 11.48
N GLY A 538 6.59 -6.17 10.62
CA GLY A 538 5.84 -5.03 11.11
C GLY A 538 4.32 -5.13 11.18
N MET A 539 3.73 -6.23 10.70
CA MET A 539 2.28 -6.43 10.59
C MET A 539 1.96 -7.92 10.41
N SER A 540 0.93 -8.43 11.08
CA SER A 540 0.51 -9.84 11.00
C SER A 540 -0.30 -10.17 9.73
N GLY A 541 -0.53 -11.46 9.47
CA GLY A 541 -1.26 -11.96 8.28
C GLY A 541 -0.37 -12.33 7.10
N GLY A 542 0.84 -11.78 7.04
CA GLY A 542 1.97 -12.29 6.25
C GLY A 542 2.74 -13.35 7.05
N GLY A 543 3.96 -13.05 7.49
CA GLY A 543 4.76 -13.92 8.34
C GLY A 543 4.30 -13.93 9.81
N MET A 544 4.14 -15.12 10.39
CA MET A 544 3.75 -15.32 11.80
C MET A 544 4.42 -16.56 12.39
N GLY A 545 4.62 -16.56 13.71
CA GLY A 545 5.08 -17.71 14.49
C GLY A 545 4.07 -18.10 15.56
N PHE A 546 3.86 -19.41 15.73
CA PHE A 546 2.99 -19.97 16.78
C PHE A 546 3.81 -20.95 17.62
N LEU A 547 3.89 -20.71 18.92
CA LEU A 547 4.66 -21.53 19.86
C LEU A 547 3.75 -22.54 20.54
N PHE A 548 4.16 -23.80 20.51
CA PHE A 548 3.45 -24.93 21.12
C PHE A 548 4.39 -25.75 22.00
N ASP A 549 3.79 -26.60 22.82
CA ASP A 549 4.51 -27.70 23.44
C ASP A 549 5.16 -28.58 22.36
N PRO A 550 6.47 -28.89 22.45
CA PRO A 550 7.20 -29.70 21.48
C PRO A 550 6.52 -31.03 21.14
N SER A 551 5.83 -31.64 22.11
CA SER A 551 5.15 -32.93 21.93
C SER A 551 4.01 -32.89 20.91
N ILE A 552 3.45 -31.70 20.63
CA ILE A 552 2.32 -31.53 19.71
C ILE A 552 2.67 -30.73 18.45
N LYS A 553 3.90 -30.19 18.31
CA LYS A 553 4.27 -29.29 17.21
C LYS A 553 3.96 -29.86 15.83
N ALA A 554 4.24 -31.14 15.60
CA ALA A 554 3.95 -31.80 14.32
C ALA A 554 2.44 -31.80 14.00
N ALA A 555 1.61 -32.26 14.95
CA ALA A 555 0.16 -32.29 14.80
C ALA A 555 -0.45 -30.88 14.70
N ALA A 556 0.10 -29.92 15.44
CA ALA A 556 -0.29 -28.51 15.38
C ALA A 556 0.04 -27.88 14.02
N SER A 557 1.20 -28.20 13.43
CA SER A 557 1.60 -27.73 12.10
C SER A 557 0.60 -28.17 11.03
N ASP A 558 0.27 -29.46 11.00
CA ASP A 558 -0.63 -30.03 9.99
C ASP A 558 -2.08 -29.53 10.15
N TRP A 559 -2.53 -29.32 11.39
CA TRP A 559 -3.84 -28.73 11.64
C TRP A 559 -3.87 -27.24 11.26
N LEU A 560 -2.86 -26.47 11.67
CA LEU A 560 -2.82 -25.02 11.43
C LEU A 560 -2.80 -24.71 9.93
N GLN A 561 -2.11 -25.53 9.12
CA GLN A 561 -2.15 -25.42 7.66
C GLN A 561 -3.59 -25.48 7.12
N LYS A 562 -4.40 -26.45 7.59
CA LYS A 562 -5.80 -26.62 7.17
C LYS A 562 -6.69 -25.50 7.70
N GLU A 563 -6.51 -25.13 8.96
CA GLU A 563 -7.30 -24.09 9.62
C GLU A 563 -7.08 -22.72 8.97
N MET A 564 -5.84 -22.38 8.62
CA MET A 564 -5.53 -21.14 7.91
C MET A 564 -6.26 -21.05 6.56
N VAL A 565 -6.29 -22.14 5.79
CA VAL A 565 -7.04 -22.19 4.52
C VAL A 565 -8.54 -22.03 4.77
N GLN A 566 -9.10 -22.70 5.79
CA GLN A 566 -10.50 -22.57 6.14
C GLN A 566 -10.89 -21.13 6.54
N ILE A 567 -10.12 -20.48 7.41
CA ILE A 567 -10.36 -19.10 7.82
C ILE A 567 -10.15 -18.13 6.65
N LYS A 568 -9.14 -18.37 5.80
CA LYS A 568 -8.97 -17.61 4.55
C LYS A 568 -10.23 -17.70 3.71
N THR A 569 -10.75 -18.89 3.43
CA THR A 569 -11.95 -19.07 2.60
C THR A 569 -13.16 -18.30 3.14
N GLN A 570 -13.29 -18.19 4.46
CA GLN A 570 -14.34 -17.39 5.09
C GLN A 570 -14.15 -15.87 4.95
N LEU A 571 -12.91 -15.41 4.78
CA LEU A 571 -12.55 -13.98 4.76
C LEU A 571 -12.09 -13.47 3.40
N GLN A 572 -11.88 -14.33 2.41
CA GLN A 572 -11.27 -13.97 1.12
C GLN A 572 -12.11 -12.98 0.28
N THR A 573 -13.41 -12.86 0.58
CA THR A 573 -14.28 -11.85 -0.03
C THR A 573 -14.19 -10.48 0.66
N ALA A 574 -13.59 -10.41 1.85
CA ALA A 574 -13.48 -9.22 2.69
C ALA A 574 -12.02 -8.73 2.86
N LEU A 575 -11.05 -9.64 2.83
CA LEU A 575 -9.62 -9.37 3.01
C LEU A 575 -8.81 -9.86 1.80
N PRO A 576 -7.78 -9.10 1.38
CA PRO A 576 -6.97 -9.48 0.23
C PRO A 576 -5.97 -10.58 0.60
N PHE A 577 -6.11 -11.74 -0.04
CA PHE A 577 -5.11 -12.81 -0.01
C PHE A 577 -4.43 -12.93 -1.38
N ALA A 578 -3.11 -12.96 -1.39
CA ALA A 578 -2.30 -13.14 -2.60
C ALA A 578 -2.14 -14.62 -2.98
N MET A 579 -2.16 -15.52 -1.99
CA MET A 579 -1.95 -16.96 -2.15
C MET A 579 -2.66 -17.76 -1.05
N ASP A 580 -2.60 -19.08 -1.13
CA ASP A 580 -2.96 -19.93 0.03
C ASP A 580 -1.91 -19.82 1.14
N PRO A 581 -2.32 -19.86 2.42
CA PRO A 581 -1.40 -19.87 3.54
C PRO A 581 -0.48 -21.10 3.49
N VAL A 582 0.78 -20.94 3.92
CA VAL A 582 1.76 -22.03 3.96
C VAL A 582 2.40 -22.15 5.34
N VAL A 583 2.81 -23.37 5.68
CA VAL A 583 3.63 -23.67 6.85
C VAL A 583 5.06 -23.93 6.39
N TYR A 584 6.02 -23.35 7.11
CA TYR A 584 7.44 -23.57 6.88
C TYR A 584 8.01 -24.52 7.93
N ASP A 585 8.81 -25.47 7.47
CA ASP A 585 9.84 -26.08 8.30
C ASP A 585 11.08 -25.16 8.25
N PHE A 586 11.70 -24.93 9.40
CA PHE A 586 12.86 -24.05 9.48
C PHE A 586 13.94 -24.65 10.39
N SER A 587 15.18 -24.23 10.17
CA SER A 587 16.29 -24.49 11.08
C SER A 587 17.10 -23.22 11.34
N ILE A 588 17.77 -23.14 12.49
CA ILE A 588 18.63 -22.00 12.81
C ILE A 588 19.94 -22.13 12.01
N ASN A 589 20.24 -21.11 11.21
CA ASN A 589 21.45 -21.04 10.40
C ASN A 589 22.57 -20.34 11.19
N ASP A 590 23.61 -21.10 11.56
CA ASP A 590 24.78 -20.58 12.30
C ASP A 590 25.93 -20.07 11.40
N GLN A 591 25.70 -19.91 10.09
CA GLN A 591 26.69 -19.43 9.13
C GLN A 591 26.41 -18.01 8.62
N GLY A 592 25.14 -17.63 8.45
CA GLY A 592 24.75 -16.38 7.79
C GLY A 592 24.94 -16.49 6.28
N THR A 593 25.71 -15.55 5.71
CA THR A 593 26.18 -15.68 4.31
C THR A 593 27.41 -16.57 4.19
N TRP A 594 27.43 -17.43 3.18
CA TRP A 594 28.51 -18.39 2.93
C TRP A 594 28.80 -18.57 1.45
N ALA A 595 30.07 -18.43 1.05
CA ALA A 595 30.49 -18.58 -0.34
C ALA A 595 31.33 -19.83 -0.60
N GLN A 596 31.16 -20.41 -1.79
CA GLN A 596 31.95 -21.53 -2.31
C GLN A 596 32.34 -21.29 -3.76
N LEU A 597 33.56 -21.67 -4.14
CA LEU A 597 34.01 -21.65 -5.53
C LEU A 597 33.89 -23.05 -6.11
N ARG A 598 33.06 -23.21 -7.14
CA ARG A 598 32.90 -24.46 -7.89
C ARG A 598 33.70 -24.39 -9.18
N SER A 599 34.32 -25.51 -9.57
CA SER A 599 35.20 -25.61 -10.74
C SER A 599 35.01 -26.95 -11.44
N GLY A 600 35.44 -27.06 -12.69
CA GLY A 600 35.32 -28.31 -13.44
C GLY A 600 33.86 -28.74 -13.65
N ASP A 601 33.54 -30.00 -13.35
CA ASP A 601 32.19 -30.56 -13.51
C ASP A 601 31.19 -30.04 -12.47
N ASP A 602 31.67 -29.48 -11.36
CA ASP A 602 30.82 -28.93 -10.30
C ASP A 602 30.40 -27.47 -10.59
N ALA A 603 31.01 -26.81 -11.58
CA ALA A 603 30.73 -25.43 -11.98
C ALA A 603 29.42 -25.30 -12.79
N VAL A 604 28.31 -25.67 -12.15
CA VAL A 604 27.00 -25.86 -12.77
C VAL A 604 25.97 -24.94 -12.12
N MET A 605 25.16 -24.29 -12.96
CA MET A 605 24.03 -23.47 -12.52
C MET A 605 22.86 -24.35 -12.02
N PRO A 606 21.94 -23.83 -11.19
CA PRO A 606 20.80 -24.61 -10.74
C PRO A 606 19.89 -25.06 -11.89
N ASP A 607 19.24 -26.23 -11.79
CA ASP A 607 18.44 -26.82 -12.88
C ASP A 607 17.34 -25.89 -13.40
N ARG A 608 16.69 -25.11 -12.51
CA ARG A 608 15.67 -24.13 -12.91
C ARG A 608 16.21 -22.96 -13.73
N TYR A 609 17.48 -22.59 -13.56
CA TYR A 609 18.13 -21.62 -14.44
C TYR A 609 18.21 -22.18 -15.87
N TYR A 610 18.52 -23.48 -16.02
CA TYR A 610 18.57 -24.11 -17.33
C TYR A 610 17.18 -24.20 -17.98
N GLN A 611 16.12 -24.43 -17.21
CA GLN A 611 14.74 -24.38 -17.73
C GLN A 611 14.40 -23.02 -18.36
N LEU A 612 14.89 -21.93 -17.76
CA LEU A 612 14.72 -20.55 -18.25
C LEU A 612 15.51 -20.29 -19.54
N VAL A 613 16.79 -20.69 -19.62
CA VAL A 613 17.67 -20.29 -20.75
C VAL A 613 17.69 -21.28 -21.92
N LEU A 614 17.47 -22.58 -21.69
CA LEU A 614 17.61 -23.61 -22.72
C LEU A 614 16.70 -23.42 -23.94
N PRO A 615 15.41 -23.05 -23.81
CA PRO A 615 14.53 -22.91 -24.97
C PRO A 615 15.08 -21.92 -26.01
N ASN A 616 15.65 -20.80 -25.55
CA ASN A 616 16.26 -19.80 -26.44
C ASN A 616 17.61 -20.26 -27.00
N LEU A 617 18.43 -20.95 -26.19
CA LEU A 617 19.71 -21.48 -26.64
C LEU A 617 19.53 -22.56 -27.73
N LEU A 618 18.51 -23.41 -27.62
CA LEU A 618 18.23 -24.48 -28.59
C LEU A 618 17.61 -23.97 -29.90
N ARG A 619 16.90 -22.83 -29.86
CA ARG A 619 16.41 -22.14 -31.08
C ARG A 619 17.55 -21.48 -31.87
N THR A 620 18.71 -21.26 -31.25
CA THR A 620 19.87 -20.64 -31.88
C THR A 620 20.72 -21.71 -32.55
N ALA A 621 21.16 -21.49 -33.80
CA ALA A 621 22.00 -22.47 -34.47
C ALA A 621 23.33 -22.66 -33.71
N PRO A 622 23.85 -23.90 -33.55
CA PRO A 622 25.04 -24.14 -32.73
C PRO A 622 26.28 -23.32 -33.11
N ARG A 623 26.41 -22.93 -34.38
CA ARG A 623 27.50 -22.08 -34.88
C ARG A 623 27.43 -20.63 -34.38
N ASP A 624 26.24 -20.14 -34.05
CA ASP A 624 25.97 -18.77 -33.59
C ASP A 624 26.08 -18.66 -32.06
N LEU A 625 26.20 -19.80 -31.36
CA LEU A 625 26.44 -19.86 -29.92
C LEU A 625 27.91 -19.58 -29.58
N SER A 626 28.12 -18.83 -28.50
CA SER A 626 29.46 -18.56 -27.96
C SER A 626 30.15 -19.87 -27.53
N PRO A 627 31.50 -19.95 -27.58
CA PRO A 627 32.25 -21.10 -27.07
C PRO A 627 31.81 -21.55 -25.67
N ASN A 628 31.57 -20.63 -24.73
CA ASN A 628 31.11 -20.96 -23.39
C ASN A 628 29.72 -21.59 -23.40
N ARG A 629 28.77 -21.03 -24.15
CA ARG A 629 27.41 -21.60 -24.24
C ARG A 629 27.40 -22.97 -24.90
N ARG A 630 28.25 -23.21 -25.91
CA ARG A 630 28.40 -24.54 -26.50
C ARG A 630 28.97 -25.56 -25.52
N SER A 631 30.03 -25.20 -24.78
CA SER A 631 30.62 -26.08 -23.76
C SER A 631 29.61 -26.40 -22.64
N GLU A 632 28.81 -25.40 -22.23
CA GLU A 632 27.73 -25.56 -21.27
C GLU A 632 26.65 -26.55 -21.76
N LEU A 633 26.16 -26.41 -23.00
CA LEU A 633 25.20 -27.37 -23.58
C LEU A 633 25.77 -28.80 -23.68
N GLN A 634 27.04 -28.94 -24.06
CA GLN A 634 27.73 -30.23 -24.09
C GLN A 634 27.87 -30.83 -22.69
N SER A 635 28.08 -30.01 -21.66
CA SER A 635 28.13 -30.45 -20.26
C SER A 635 26.77 -30.96 -19.80
N ILE A 636 25.70 -30.22 -20.09
CA ILE A 636 24.31 -30.63 -19.77
C ILE A 636 23.97 -31.96 -20.47
N ALA A 637 24.27 -32.09 -21.76
CA ALA A 637 23.99 -33.31 -22.51
C ALA A 637 24.70 -34.55 -21.93
N ARG A 638 25.97 -34.40 -21.50
CA ARG A 638 26.72 -35.45 -20.81
C ARG A 638 26.06 -35.82 -19.48
N ARG A 639 25.71 -34.83 -18.64
CA ARG A 639 25.06 -35.07 -17.35
C ARG A 639 23.70 -35.75 -17.47
N CYS A 640 22.93 -35.45 -18.52
CA CYS A 640 21.70 -36.18 -18.85
C CYS A 640 21.99 -37.65 -19.22
N THR A 641 23.06 -37.90 -19.98
CA THR A 641 23.45 -39.24 -20.45
C THR A 641 24.00 -40.10 -19.31
N ASP A 642 24.77 -39.49 -18.40
CA ASP A 642 25.43 -40.17 -17.28
C ASP A 642 24.50 -40.36 -16.06
N GLY A 643 23.21 -39.98 -16.16
CA GLY A 643 22.24 -40.10 -15.05
C GLY A 643 22.50 -39.17 -13.87
N GLN A 644 23.32 -38.13 -14.05
CA GLN A 644 23.70 -37.17 -13.00
C GLN A 644 22.67 -36.04 -12.81
N ILE A 645 21.68 -35.96 -13.69
CA ILE A 645 20.48 -35.12 -13.52
C ILE A 645 19.34 -36.06 -13.15
N ALA A 646 18.62 -35.76 -12.06
CA ALA A 646 17.46 -36.56 -11.66
C ALA A 646 16.48 -36.71 -12.84
N ALA A 647 15.92 -37.91 -13.04
CA ALA A 647 15.03 -38.17 -14.17
C ALA A 647 13.85 -37.18 -14.27
N SER A 648 13.37 -36.69 -13.11
CA SER A 648 12.36 -35.64 -12.98
C SER A 648 12.82 -34.25 -13.39
N ALA A 649 14.11 -33.93 -13.25
CA ALA A 649 14.68 -32.67 -13.74
C ALA A 649 14.93 -32.75 -15.26
N SER A 650 15.39 -33.89 -15.77
CA SER A 650 15.52 -34.14 -17.22
C SER A 650 14.19 -34.06 -17.96
N SER A 651 13.10 -34.60 -17.38
CA SER A 651 11.76 -34.49 -17.97
C SER A 651 11.24 -33.06 -17.98
N LYS A 652 11.46 -32.29 -16.90
CA LYS A 652 11.09 -30.87 -16.84
C LYS A 652 11.88 -30.01 -17.83
N LEU A 653 13.17 -30.30 -18.03
CA LEU A 653 13.99 -29.64 -19.06
C LEU A 653 13.53 -29.99 -20.49
N LEU A 654 13.03 -31.22 -20.71
CA LEU A 654 12.45 -31.61 -21.99
C LEU A 654 11.09 -30.92 -22.24
N GLN A 655 10.24 -30.87 -21.21
CA GLN A 655 8.95 -30.19 -21.24
C GLN A 655 9.11 -28.71 -21.61
N SER A 656 10.09 -28.00 -21.04
CA SER A 656 10.28 -26.56 -21.35
C SER A 656 10.62 -26.26 -22.82
N VAL A 657 10.97 -27.27 -23.62
CA VAL A 657 11.34 -27.13 -25.04
C VAL A 657 10.24 -27.63 -25.98
N LEU A 658 9.26 -28.40 -25.48
CA LEU A 658 8.17 -28.96 -26.28
C LEU A 658 6.91 -28.07 -26.24
N PRO A 659 6.09 -28.04 -27.32
CA PRO A 659 4.80 -27.34 -27.31
C PRO A 659 3.85 -27.97 -26.28
N HIS A 660 3.11 -27.13 -25.53
CA HIS A 660 2.09 -27.58 -24.59
C HIS A 660 0.69 -27.38 -25.19
N ASP A 661 -0.25 -28.28 -24.89
CA ASP A 661 -1.68 -28.07 -25.11
C ASP A 661 -2.18 -27.05 -24.07
N GLU A 662 -2.55 -25.84 -24.50
CA GLU A 662 -3.08 -24.77 -23.63
C GLU A 662 -4.51 -25.06 -23.11
N SER A 663 -5.03 -26.28 -23.25
CA SER A 663 -6.44 -26.61 -23.04
C SER A 663 -6.83 -27.00 -21.61
N ASP A 664 -5.89 -27.31 -20.71
CA ASP A 664 -6.23 -28.08 -19.50
C ASP A 664 -6.37 -27.29 -18.18
N GLU A 665 -6.31 -25.94 -18.19
CA GLU A 665 -6.48 -25.11 -16.98
C GLU A 665 -7.66 -24.11 -17.01
N ARG A 666 -8.61 -24.23 -17.94
CA ARG A 666 -9.83 -23.38 -17.93
C ARG A 666 -11.02 -24.11 -17.31
N SER A 667 -11.04 -24.24 -15.98
CA SER A 667 -12.21 -24.72 -15.23
C SER A 667 -13.18 -23.60 -14.80
N ASP A 668 -12.99 -22.37 -15.26
CA ASP A 668 -13.85 -21.23 -14.94
C ASP A 668 -14.87 -20.94 -16.06
N THR A 669 -16.01 -20.39 -15.67
CA THR A 669 -17.07 -19.90 -16.57
C THR A 669 -16.44 -18.97 -17.61
N SER A 670 -16.75 -19.16 -18.89
CA SER A 670 -16.16 -18.30 -19.92
C SER A 670 -16.62 -16.86 -19.72
N LEU A 671 -15.77 -15.87 -20.03
CA LEU A 671 -16.13 -14.45 -19.95
C LEU A 671 -17.42 -14.14 -20.72
N HIS A 672 -17.67 -14.86 -21.81
CA HIS A 672 -18.89 -14.74 -22.61
C HIS A 672 -20.16 -15.15 -21.83
N ASP A 673 -20.12 -16.29 -21.14
CA ASP A 673 -21.23 -16.76 -20.31
C ASP A 673 -21.50 -15.79 -19.15
N LEU A 674 -20.44 -15.26 -18.54
CA LEU A 674 -20.54 -14.28 -17.46
C LEU A 674 -21.23 -13.01 -17.95
N LEU A 675 -20.79 -12.41 -19.06
CA LEU A 675 -21.40 -11.21 -19.67
C LEU A 675 -22.90 -11.39 -19.93
N HIS A 676 -23.30 -12.54 -20.48
CA HIS A 676 -24.70 -12.85 -20.74
C HIS A 676 -25.52 -12.95 -19.44
N SER A 677 -24.97 -13.57 -18.39
CA SER A 677 -25.68 -13.78 -17.12
C SER A 677 -25.92 -12.50 -16.30
N ILE A 678 -25.08 -11.46 -16.47
CA ILE A 678 -25.10 -10.24 -15.64
C ILE A 678 -25.73 -9.02 -16.33
N GLY A 679 -26.37 -9.23 -17.50
CA GLY A 679 -27.10 -8.17 -18.20
C GLY A 679 -26.21 -7.16 -18.93
N PHE A 680 -25.10 -7.60 -19.53
CA PHE A 680 -24.24 -6.76 -20.38
C PHE A 680 -25.00 -6.26 -21.62
N ASP A 681 -24.96 -4.95 -21.85
CA ASP A 681 -25.57 -4.31 -23.03
C ASP A 681 -24.50 -4.16 -24.14
N ALA A 682 -24.45 -5.16 -25.03
CA ALA A 682 -23.45 -5.20 -26.10
C ALA A 682 -23.60 -4.05 -27.11
N GLU A 683 -24.82 -3.56 -27.34
CA GLU A 683 -25.09 -2.44 -28.24
C GLU A 683 -24.55 -1.13 -27.64
N GLN A 684 -24.80 -0.90 -26.35
CA GLN A 684 -24.23 0.23 -25.63
C GLN A 684 -22.71 0.17 -25.59
N HIS A 685 -22.12 -0.99 -25.30
CA HIS A 685 -20.67 -1.16 -25.27
C HIS A 685 -20.03 -0.85 -26.63
N GLU A 686 -20.62 -1.35 -27.73
CA GLU A 686 -20.11 -1.06 -29.06
C GLU A 686 -20.21 0.41 -29.44
N GLN A 687 -21.30 1.08 -29.05
CA GLN A 687 -21.45 2.52 -29.24
C GLN A 687 -20.36 3.29 -28.50
N ILE A 688 -20.11 2.96 -27.23
CA ILE A 688 -19.07 3.59 -26.40
C ILE A 688 -17.68 3.34 -27.01
N ARG A 689 -17.40 2.11 -27.46
CA ARG A 689 -16.15 1.75 -28.13
C ARG A 689 -15.95 2.54 -29.42
N ALA A 690 -17.00 2.69 -30.24
CA ALA A 690 -16.96 3.49 -31.44
C ALA A 690 -16.75 4.97 -31.13
N ASP A 691 -17.37 5.51 -30.08
CA ASP A 691 -17.19 6.89 -29.64
C ASP A 691 -15.77 7.16 -29.14
N LEU A 692 -15.17 6.20 -28.41
CA LEU A 692 -13.79 6.28 -27.92
C LEU A 692 -12.79 6.27 -29.07
N LYS A 693 -12.95 5.33 -30.01
CA LYS A 693 -12.10 5.22 -31.22
C LYS A 693 -12.16 6.46 -32.10
N ASN A 694 -13.37 7.04 -32.26
CA ASN A 694 -13.56 8.25 -33.05
C ASN A 694 -13.19 9.54 -32.29
N GLY A 695 -12.77 9.44 -31.02
CA GLY A 695 -12.41 10.60 -30.19
C GLY A 695 -13.59 11.50 -29.81
N ARG A 696 -14.83 10.99 -29.86
CA ARG A 696 -16.02 11.69 -29.34
C ARG A 696 -16.06 11.68 -27.81
N ILE A 697 -15.53 10.61 -27.21
CA ILE A 697 -15.27 10.50 -25.77
C ILE A 697 -13.80 10.08 -25.56
N GLY A 698 -13.28 10.34 -24.37
CA GLY A 698 -11.87 10.18 -24.02
C GLY A 698 -11.54 11.02 -22.80
N LEU A 699 -10.33 10.86 -22.25
CA LEU A 699 -9.95 11.56 -21.01
C LEU A 699 -9.99 13.08 -21.17
N SER A 700 -9.50 13.60 -22.31
CA SER A 700 -9.58 15.04 -22.61
C SER A 700 -11.00 15.53 -22.86
N GLN A 701 -11.89 14.65 -23.36
CA GLN A 701 -13.29 14.97 -23.69
C GLN A 701 -14.22 14.90 -22.47
N ASN A 702 -13.74 14.38 -21.33
CA ASN A 702 -14.47 14.48 -20.07
C ASN A 702 -14.65 15.94 -19.63
N ARG A 703 -13.70 16.81 -19.99
CA ARG A 703 -13.65 18.20 -19.54
C ARG A 703 -14.76 19.02 -20.18
N LEU A 704 -15.40 19.86 -19.37
CA LEU A 704 -16.29 20.92 -19.85
C LEU A 704 -15.52 21.89 -20.75
N SER A 705 -16.24 22.61 -21.61
CA SER A 705 -15.62 23.63 -22.47
C SER A 705 -14.84 24.66 -21.64
N PRO A 706 -13.63 25.07 -22.06
CA PRO A 706 -12.91 26.17 -21.42
C PRO A 706 -13.67 27.50 -21.40
N SER A 707 -14.68 27.67 -22.27
CA SER A 707 -15.55 28.84 -22.28
C SER A 707 -16.62 28.83 -21.18
N THR A 708 -16.80 27.70 -20.49
CA THR A 708 -17.77 27.54 -19.42
C THR A 708 -17.32 28.34 -18.20
N THR A 709 -18.16 29.28 -17.74
CA THR A 709 -17.87 30.03 -16.51
C THR A 709 -18.16 29.15 -15.30
N ILE A 710 -17.14 28.88 -14.50
CA ILE A 710 -17.20 28.14 -13.24
C ILE A 710 -16.70 29.07 -12.13
N ARG A 711 -17.47 29.26 -11.07
CA ARG A 711 -17.12 30.10 -9.91
C ARG A 711 -17.55 29.43 -8.62
N ASP A 712 -16.99 29.86 -7.50
CA ASP A 712 -17.45 29.41 -6.18
C ASP A 712 -18.91 29.81 -5.91
N VAL A 713 -19.55 29.08 -5.02
CA VAL A 713 -20.90 29.40 -4.55
C VAL A 713 -20.87 30.46 -3.45
N GLY A 714 -21.83 31.39 -3.49
CA GLY A 714 -22.08 32.33 -2.39
C GLY A 714 -23.03 31.78 -1.30
N PRO A 715 -23.15 32.46 -0.15
CA PRO A 715 -23.99 32.03 0.98
C PRO A 715 -25.46 31.75 0.63
N ASP A 716 -26.02 32.46 -0.35
CA ASP A 716 -27.42 32.29 -0.76
C ASP A 716 -27.67 31.00 -1.57
N HIS A 717 -26.61 30.30 -2.00
CA HIS A 717 -26.71 29.07 -2.79
C HIS A 717 -26.62 27.79 -1.94
N VAL A 718 -26.31 27.93 -0.65
CA VAL A 718 -26.11 26.81 0.28
C VAL A 718 -26.90 27.03 1.56
N VAL A 719 -27.19 25.94 2.25
CA VAL A 719 -27.78 25.96 3.59
C VAL A 719 -26.69 25.47 4.56
N ASP A 720 -26.10 26.38 5.33
CA ASP A 720 -25.09 26.00 6.32
C ASP A 720 -25.75 25.41 7.58
N LEU A 721 -25.59 24.10 7.77
CA LEU A 721 -26.16 23.33 8.87
C LEU A 721 -25.09 22.81 9.83
N ARG A 722 -23.85 23.34 9.75
CA ARG A 722 -22.74 22.92 10.62
C ARG A 722 -22.98 23.22 12.11
N GLN A 723 -23.84 24.18 12.42
CA GLN A 723 -24.23 24.55 13.79
C GLN A 723 -25.52 23.86 14.26
N GLY A 724 -26.04 22.91 13.47
CA GLY A 724 -27.29 22.22 13.73
C GLY A 724 -28.44 22.73 12.88
N CYS A 725 -29.53 21.97 12.88
CA CYS A 725 -30.75 22.28 12.15
C CYS A 725 -31.74 23.06 13.02
N SER A 726 -32.69 23.77 12.40
CA SER A 726 -33.74 24.47 13.14
C SER A 726 -34.63 23.48 13.91
N PRO A 727 -35.23 23.87 15.06
CA PRO A 727 -36.17 23.00 15.79
C PRO A 727 -37.35 22.53 14.93
N GLU A 728 -37.78 23.34 13.97
CA GLU A 728 -38.85 22.98 13.03
C GLU A 728 -38.39 21.95 12.00
N ASP A 729 -37.16 22.04 11.52
CA ASP A 729 -36.55 21.02 10.67
C ASP A 729 -36.46 19.69 11.45
N VAL A 730 -35.91 19.70 12.67
CA VAL A 730 -35.81 18.49 13.51
C VAL A 730 -37.18 17.83 13.72
N LYS A 731 -38.21 18.59 14.12
CA LYS A 731 -39.57 18.05 14.32
C LYS A 731 -40.18 17.45 13.05
N ALA A 732 -39.94 18.08 11.89
CA ALA A 732 -40.46 17.57 10.62
C ALA A 732 -39.81 16.23 10.26
N GLY A 733 -38.49 16.09 10.45
CA GLY A 733 -37.80 14.84 10.19
C GLY A 733 -38.10 13.74 11.21
N GLU A 734 -38.19 14.06 12.50
CA GLU A 734 -38.62 13.11 13.55
C GLU A 734 -39.98 12.49 13.21
N ARG A 735 -40.93 13.33 12.78
CA ARG A 735 -42.24 12.87 12.35
C ARG A 735 -42.15 11.96 11.13
N ALA A 736 -41.42 12.37 10.09
CA ALA A 736 -41.28 11.57 8.88
C ALA A 736 -40.61 10.20 9.15
N ILE A 737 -39.64 10.16 10.07
CA ILE A 737 -39.00 8.91 10.53
C ILE A 737 -40.02 8.04 11.26
N ALA A 738 -40.72 8.60 12.26
CA ALA A 738 -41.72 7.86 13.04
C ALA A 738 -42.89 7.33 12.19
N ASP A 739 -43.29 8.09 11.18
CA ASP A 739 -44.35 7.73 10.23
C ASP A 739 -43.87 6.71 9.16
N GLY A 740 -42.60 6.29 9.22
CA GLY A 740 -42.02 5.33 8.27
C GLY A 740 -41.98 5.88 6.85
N GLU A 741 -41.60 7.15 6.67
CA GLU A 741 -41.52 7.79 5.35
C GLU A 741 -40.11 7.74 4.74
N VAL A 742 -39.09 7.23 5.43
CA VAL A 742 -37.68 7.27 5.00
C VAL A 742 -37.05 5.87 4.88
N GLY A 743 -36.24 5.68 3.84
CA GLY A 743 -35.38 4.51 3.63
C GLY A 743 -33.93 4.90 3.37
N VAL A 744 -33.00 3.95 3.52
CA VAL A 744 -31.56 4.16 3.28
C VAL A 744 -31.10 3.38 2.06
N VAL A 745 -30.28 4.00 1.22
CA VAL A 745 -29.60 3.37 0.08
C VAL A 745 -28.09 3.55 0.22
N THR A 746 -27.39 2.48 0.60
CA THR A 746 -25.94 2.47 0.74
C THR A 746 -25.28 1.93 -0.54
N LEU A 747 -24.43 2.74 -1.17
CA LEU A 747 -23.71 2.39 -2.39
C LEU A 747 -22.55 1.43 -2.11
N ALA A 748 -22.71 0.16 -2.46
CA ALA A 748 -21.75 -0.92 -2.20
C ALA A 748 -21.40 -1.75 -3.47
N ALA A 749 -21.67 -1.22 -4.66
CA ALA A 749 -21.33 -1.89 -5.93
C ALA A 749 -19.83 -1.85 -6.27
N GLY A 750 -19.10 -0.87 -5.74
CA GLY A 750 -17.69 -0.64 -6.02
C GLY A 750 -16.75 -1.66 -5.39
N VAL A 751 -15.69 -2.03 -6.12
CA VAL A 751 -14.60 -2.93 -5.64
C VAL A 751 -13.64 -2.26 -4.66
N GLY A 752 -13.75 -0.93 -4.46
CA GLY A 752 -12.85 -0.17 -3.61
C GLY A 752 -11.38 -0.35 -3.99
N SER A 753 -11.03 -0.28 -5.29
CA SER A 753 -9.70 -0.65 -5.80
C SER A 753 -8.54 0.06 -5.10
N ARG A 754 -8.72 1.31 -4.64
CA ARG A 754 -7.72 2.03 -3.82
C ARG A 754 -7.58 1.43 -2.41
N TRP A 755 -8.68 1.02 -1.79
CA TRP A 755 -8.69 0.37 -0.48
C TRP A 755 -8.08 -1.02 -0.50
N THR A 756 -8.37 -1.77 -1.55
CA THR A 756 -8.04 -3.19 -1.70
C THR A 756 -6.80 -3.41 -2.58
N GLU A 757 -6.14 -2.33 -3.01
CA GLU A 757 -5.02 -2.34 -3.95
C GLU A 757 -5.31 -3.22 -5.19
N GLY A 758 -6.53 -3.14 -5.73
CA GLY A 758 -6.96 -3.90 -6.91
C GLY A 758 -7.21 -5.39 -6.68
N ALA A 759 -7.23 -5.88 -5.44
CA ALA A 759 -7.41 -7.31 -5.12
C ALA A 759 -8.80 -7.87 -5.43
N GLY A 760 -9.78 -7.04 -5.81
CA GLY A 760 -11.11 -7.48 -6.22
C GLY A 760 -12.00 -8.00 -5.07
N VAL A 761 -11.69 -7.63 -3.82
CA VAL A 761 -12.52 -7.97 -2.65
C VAL A 761 -13.59 -6.90 -2.38
N CYS A 762 -14.61 -7.23 -1.61
CA CYS A 762 -15.71 -6.34 -1.30
C CYS A 762 -15.35 -5.38 -0.15
N LYS A 763 -15.16 -4.09 -0.46
CA LYS A 763 -14.86 -3.05 0.53
C LYS A 763 -15.89 -3.01 1.66
N ALA A 764 -17.18 -3.19 1.35
CA ALA A 764 -18.26 -3.18 2.34
C ALA A 764 -18.06 -4.19 3.48
N LEU A 765 -17.43 -5.33 3.17
CA LEU A 765 -17.21 -6.43 4.12
C LEU A 765 -15.88 -6.31 4.86
N HIS A 766 -15.00 -5.39 4.48
CA HIS A 766 -13.65 -5.30 5.00
C HIS A 766 -13.65 -4.93 6.50
N PRO A 767 -13.09 -5.77 7.39
CA PRO A 767 -12.98 -5.48 8.81
C PRO A 767 -11.85 -4.48 9.07
N PHE A 768 -12.14 -3.18 9.05
CA PHE A 768 -11.12 -2.12 8.94
C PHE A 768 -10.72 -1.46 10.26
N ASN A 769 -11.63 -1.43 11.25
CA ASN A 769 -11.38 -0.78 12.54
C ASN A 769 -12.05 -1.56 13.68
N ARG A 770 -11.48 -1.44 14.88
CA ARG A 770 -12.10 -1.96 16.10
C ARG A 770 -13.10 -0.94 16.66
N PHE A 771 -14.37 -1.31 16.70
CA PHE A 771 -15.45 -0.59 17.38
C PHE A 771 -16.08 -1.52 18.41
N ALA A 772 -16.41 -0.99 19.59
CA ALA A 772 -16.84 -1.78 20.75
C ALA A 772 -15.97 -3.05 20.97
N GLY A 773 -14.64 -2.89 20.91
CA GLY A 773 -13.67 -3.97 21.16
C GLY A 773 -13.48 -5.01 20.05
N ARG A 774 -14.20 -4.93 18.91
CA ARG A 774 -14.12 -5.92 17.82
C ARG A 774 -13.92 -5.27 16.47
N HIS A 775 -13.23 -5.96 15.57
CA HIS A 775 -13.14 -5.53 14.17
C HIS A 775 -14.52 -5.58 13.50
N ARG A 776 -15.04 -4.42 13.10
CA ARG A 776 -16.33 -4.26 12.41
C ARG A 776 -16.12 -3.87 10.93
N SER A 777 -17.05 -4.24 10.07
CA SER A 777 -17.04 -3.90 8.64
C SER A 777 -17.71 -2.56 8.36
N PHE A 778 -17.51 -1.99 7.17
CA PHE A 778 -18.21 -0.77 6.76
C PHE A 778 -19.73 -0.98 6.75
N LEU A 779 -20.18 -2.12 6.23
CA LEU A 779 -21.59 -2.51 6.20
C LEU A 779 -22.20 -2.53 7.61
N GLU A 780 -21.48 -3.12 8.56
CA GLU A 780 -21.95 -3.26 9.94
C GLU A 780 -22.10 -1.90 10.65
N VAL A 781 -21.19 -0.96 10.39
CA VAL A 781 -21.28 0.42 10.92
C VAL A 781 -22.59 1.08 10.47
N HIS A 782 -22.96 0.97 9.20
CA HIS A 782 -24.18 1.60 8.69
C HIS A 782 -25.45 0.98 9.27
N LEU A 783 -25.51 -0.35 9.40
CA LEU A 783 -26.63 -1.00 10.07
C LEU A 783 -26.74 -0.59 11.55
N ALA A 784 -25.62 -0.45 12.25
CA ALA A 784 -25.60 -0.01 13.65
C ALA A 784 -26.10 1.44 13.81
N LYS A 785 -25.79 2.34 12.87
CA LYS A 785 -26.31 3.72 12.88
C LYS A 785 -27.81 3.76 12.60
N THR A 786 -28.29 3.03 11.58
CA THR A 786 -29.72 2.97 11.29
C THR A 786 -30.49 2.38 12.48
N ARG A 787 -29.94 1.36 13.15
CA ARG A 787 -30.52 0.80 14.39
C ARG A 787 -30.63 1.85 15.50
N ALA A 788 -29.60 2.65 15.71
CA ALA A 788 -29.62 3.73 16.71
C ALA A 788 -30.78 4.70 16.44
N THR A 789 -30.97 5.13 15.19
CA THR A 789 -32.11 5.98 14.81
C THR A 789 -33.45 5.27 15.08
N LEU A 790 -33.60 4.00 14.64
CA LEU A 790 -34.81 3.20 14.86
C LEU A 790 -35.20 3.11 16.34
N ARG A 791 -34.23 2.87 17.23
CA ARG A 791 -34.49 2.77 18.67
C ARG A 791 -34.82 4.11 19.31
N SER A 792 -34.24 5.20 18.81
CA SER A 792 -34.42 6.54 19.39
C SER A 792 -35.75 7.21 19.00
N ILE A 793 -36.18 7.07 17.74
CA ILE A 793 -37.36 7.78 17.20
C ILE A 793 -38.52 6.82 16.91
N GLY A 794 -38.24 5.57 16.54
CA GLY A 794 -39.24 4.61 16.07
C GLY A 794 -39.51 4.71 14.56
N GLY A 795 -40.45 3.89 14.07
CA GLY A 795 -40.82 3.78 12.64
C GLY A 795 -39.88 2.86 11.84
N PRO A 796 -40.36 2.07 10.87
CA PRO A 796 -39.49 1.19 10.08
C PRO A 796 -38.66 1.98 9.05
N ILE A 797 -37.36 1.67 8.97
CA ILE A 797 -36.42 2.26 8.01
C ILE A 797 -35.79 1.11 7.20
N PRO A 798 -36.27 0.84 5.98
CA PRO A 798 -35.67 -0.18 5.14
C PRO A 798 -34.26 0.26 4.75
N HIS A 799 -33.29 -0.64 4.85
CA HIS A 799 -31.90 -0.39 4.49
C HIS A 799 -31.51 -1.22 3.27
N VAL A 800 -31.19 -0.56 2.16
CA VAL A 800 -30.84 -1.20 0.90
C VAL A 800 -29.34 -1.04 0.63
N PHE A 801 -28.64 -2.14 0.37
CA PHE A 801 -27.29 -2.11 -0.20
C PHE A 801 -27.37 -2.33 -1.71
N THR A 802 -26.88 -1.40 -2.52
CA THR A 802 -26.74 -1.61 -3.96
C THR A 802 -25.43 -2.33 -4.25
N THR A 803 -25.47 -3.28 -5.19
CA THR A 803 -24.34 -4.19 -5.45
C THR A 803 -24.00 -4.28 -6.93
N SER A 804 -22.87 -4.92 -7.24
CA SER A 804 -22.48 -5.30 -8.59
C SER A 804 -22.34 -6.82 -8.69
N TYR A 805 -22.04 -7.32 -9.89
CA TYR A 805 -21.69 -8.73 -10.12
C TYR A 805 -20.55 -9.25 -9.20
N LEU A 806 -19.71 -8.36 -8.67
CA LEU A 806 -18.62 -8.73 -7.75
C LEU A 806 -19.04 -8.71 -6.28
N THR A 807 -19.98 -7.85 -5.89
CA THR A 807 -20.31 -7.61 -4.48
C THR A 807 -21.63 -8.23 -4.05
N ASP A 808 -22.51 -8.61 -4.99
CA ASP A 808 -23.85 -9.10 -4.68
C ASP A 808 -23.85 -10.40 -3.84
N ALA A 809 -23.28 -11.48 -4.39
CA ALA A 809 -23.22 -12.76 -3.69
C ALA A 809 -22.45 -12.68 -2.36
N PRO A 810 -21.25 -12.05 -2.29
CA PRO A 810 -20.55 -11.86 -1.02
C PRO A 810 -21.36 -11.11 0.04
N ILE A 811 -22.06 -10.03 -0.32
CA ILE A 811 -22.86 -9.26 0.63
C ILE A 811 -24.06 -10.07 1.13
N ARG A 812 -24.78 -10.75 0.23
CA ARG A 812 -25.91 -11.62 0.61
C ARG A 812 -25.49 -12.73 1.56
N GLU A 813 -24.44 -13.45 1.21
CA GLU A 813 -23.92 -14.54 2.04
C GLU A 813 -23.42 -14.01 3.39
N HIS A 814 -22.77 -12.85 3.42
CA HIS A 814 -22.31 -12.23 4.65
C HIS A 814 -23.46 -11.81 5.58
N LEU A 815 -24.50 -11.18 5.03
CA LEU A 815 -25.72 -10.83 5.76
C LEU A 815 -26.43 -12.07 6.30
N GLN A 816 -26.59 -13.11 5.47
CA GLN A 816 -27.23 -14.36 5.89
C GLN A 816 -26.44 -15.05 7.02
N ARG A 817 -25.12 -15.16 6.87
CA ARG A 817 -24.23 -15.82 7.84
C ARG A 817 -24.25 -15.13 9.22
N HIS A 818 -24.46 -13.82 9.25
CA HIS A 818 -24.49 -13.03 10.49
C HIS A 818 -25.92 -12.65 10.91
N GLU A 819 -26.95 -13.30 10.37
CA GLU A 819 -28.35 -13.04 10.70
C GLU A 819 -28.72 -11.55 10.61
N GLN A 820 -28.26 -10.90 9.52
CA GLN A 820 -28.40 -9.47 9.27
C GLN A 820 -27.91 -8.58 10.44
N PHE A 821 -26.97 -9.10 11.23
CA PHE A 821 -26.46 -8.48 12.46
C PHE A 821 -27.55 -8.18 13.50
N GLY A 822 -28.72 -8.83 13.43
CA GLY A 822 -29.89 -8.49 14.24
C GLY A 822 -30.49 -7.14 13.90
N PHE A 823 -30.55 -6.78 12.62
CA PHE A 823 -31.22 -5.56 12.17
C PHE A 823 -32.71 -5.84 11.90
N ASP A 824 -33.59 -5.29 12.73
CA ASP A 824 -35.04 -5.56 12.66
C ASP A 824 -35.78 -4.68 11.62
N GLY A 825 -35.12 -3.68 11.03
CA GLY A 825 -35.73 -2.72 10.10
C GLY A 825 -35.86 -3.19 8.65
N GLY A 826 -35.44 -4.42 8.35
CA GLY A 826 -35.40 -4.98 6.99
C GLY A 826 -34.13 -4.56 6.23
N VAL A 827 -33.26 -5.54 5.92
CA VAL A 827 -32.08 -5.35 5.07
C VAL A 827 -32.32 -5.96 3.70
N GLU A 828 -32.22 -5.13 2.67
CA GLU A 828 -32.38 -5.54 1.28
C GLU A 828 -31.08 -5.39 0.49
N VAL A 829 -30.89 -6.25 -0.51
CA VAL A 829 -29.76 -6.19 -1.43
C VAL A 829 -30.28 -5.99 -2.85
N SER A 830 -29.91 -4.86 -3.45
CA SER A 830 -30.32 -4.45 -4.79
C SER A 830 -29.24 -4.83 -5.81
N THR A 831 -29.49 -5.90 -6.55
CA THR A 831 -28.54 -6.42 -7.56
C THR A 831 -28.38 -5.46 -8.74
N GLY A 832 -27.14 -5.07 -9.02
CA GLY A 832 -26.81 -4.26 -10.18
C GLY A 832 -27.02 -5.01 -11.50
N LYS A 833 -27.75 -4.38 -12.44
CA LYS A 833 -28.03 -4.90 -13.79
C LYS A 833 -27.28 -4.13 -14.89
N SER A 834 -26.17 -3.49 -14.54
CA SER A 834 -25.40 -2.65 -15.45
C SER A 834 -23.90 -2.94 -15.27
N VAL A 835 -23.25 -3.45 -16.31
CA VAL A 835 -21.83 -3.83 -16.31
C VAL A 835 -21.16 -3.34 -17.60
N GLY A 836 -19.88 -2.98 -17.52
CA GLY A 836 -19.04 -2.67 -18.67
C GLY A 836 -17.91 -3.68 -18.84
N LEU A 837 -17.46 -3.85 -20.08
CA LEU A 837 -16.27 -4.60 -20.42
C LEU A 837 -15.10 -3.60 -20.55
N ARG A 838 -14.00 -3.85 -19.82
CA ARG A 838 -12.81 -2.99 -19.86
C ARG A 838 -12.21 -2.99 -21.25
N MET A 839 -11.61 -1.87 -21.63
CA MET A 839 -10.92 -1.72 -22.91
C MET A 839 -9.44 -1.43 -22.70
N VAL A 840 -8.62 -1.81 -23.68
CA VAL A 840 -7.24 -1.32 -23.80
C VAL A 840 -7.30 0.19 -24.03
N PRO A 841 -6.59 1.02 -23.23
CA PRO A 841 -6.67 2.46 -23.36
C PRO A 841 -6.08 2.94 -24.68
N THR A 842 -6.51 4.12 -25.14
CA THR A 842 -5.85 4.77 -26.28
C THR A 842 -4.54 5.40 -25.83
N VAL A 843 -3.55 5.46 -26.72
CA VAL A 843 -2.28 6.13 -26.47
C VAL A 843 -2.49 7.61 -26.17
N ARG A 844 -3.46 8.25 -26.86
CA ARG A 844 -3.87 9.63 -26.61
C ARG A 844 -4.29 9.82 -25.15
N ASP A 845 -5.15 8.93 -24.64
CA ASP A 845 -5.64 9.03 -23.27
C ASP A 845 -4.53 8.75 -22.24
N LEU A 846 -3.62 7.80 -22.51
CA LEU A 846 -2.43 7.56 -21.69
C LEU A 846 -1.51 8.78 -21.65
N GLN A 847 -1.25 9.41 -22.79
CA GLN A 847 -0.43 10.63 -22.87
C GLN A 847 -1.06 11.76 -22.07
N PHE A 848 -2.35 12.02 -22.28
CA PHE A 848 -3.09 13.03 -21.53
C PHE A 848 -3.01 12.78 -20.01
N ALA A 849 -3.28 11.54 -19.56
CA ALA A 849 -3.23 11.17 -18.15
C ALA A 849 -1.86 11.39 -17.49
N TRP A 850 -0.78 11.26 -18.26
CA TRP A 850 0.58 11.25 -17.73
C TRP A 850 1.38 12.52 -17.97
N GLN A 851 1.02 13.29 -19.00
CA GLN A 851 1.74 14.49 -19.43
C GLN A 851 0.93 15.78 -19.18
N GLU A 852 -0.40 15.73 -19.28
CA GLU A 852 -1.26 16.91 -19.16
C GLU A 852 -1.97 17.04 -17.81
N THR A 853 -2.16 15.94 -17.08
CA THR A 853 -2.66 15.98 -15.70
C THR A 853 -1.50 16.20 -14.74
N ALA A 854 -1.63 17.16 -13.81
CA ALA A 854 -0.58 17.38 -12.83
C ALA A 854 -0.40 16.12 -11.98
N SER A 855 0.86 15.72 -11.84
CA SER A 855 1.25 14.60 -11.01
C SER A 855 2.42 15.04 -10.16
N GLN A 856 2.44 14.57 -8.91
CA GLN A 856 3.56 14.83 -8.04
C GLN A 856 4.86 14.39 -8.72
N VAL A 857 5.85 15.28 -8.72
CA VAL A 857 7.21 14.95 -9.11
C VAL A 857 7.78 14.04 -8.04
N LEU A 858 8.16 12.83 -8.44
CA LEU A 858 8.81 11.90 -7.52
C LEU A 858 10.27 12.27 -7.34
N ASP A 859 11.01 11.58 -6.47
CA ASP A 859 12.45 11.73 -6.51
C ASP A 859 13.01 11.36 -7.90
N GLN A 860 14.20 11.84 -8.22
CA GLN A 860 14.78 11.71 -9.56
C GLN A 860 14.78 10.25 -10.08
N GLN A 861 15.01 9.28 -9.21
CA GLN A 861 15.13 7.89 -9.61
C GLN A 861 13.75 7.25 -9.81
N GLN A 862 12.84 7.48 -8.87
CA GLN A 862 11.44 7.07 -9.00
C GLN A 862 10.77 7.70 -10.23
N GLN A 863 11.13 8.94 -10.58
CA GLN A 863 10.64 9.61 -11.78
C GLN A 863 11.10 8.91 -13.06
N LYS A 864 12.39 8.55 -13.18
CA LYS A 864 12.91 7.78 -14.32
C LYS A 864 12.23 6.43 -14.48
N VAL A 865 12.06 5.71 -13.36
CA VAL A 865 11.34 4.43 -13.31
C VAL A 865 9.91 4.62 -13.82
N ARG A 866 9.20 5.65 -13.34
CA ARG A 866 7.84 5.97 -13.78
C ARG A 866 7.76 6.26 -15.28
N GLU A 867 8.71 7.02 -15.84
CA GLU A 867 8.74 7.35 -17.26
C GLU A 867 8.98 6.12 -18.14
N SER A 868 9.91 5.25 -17.74
CA SER A 868 10.22 3.99 -18.44
C SER A 868 9.02 3.03 -18.42
N VAL A 869 8.34 2.87 -17.27
CA VAL A 869 7.09 2.09 -17.16
C VAL A 869 6.00 2.67 -18.08
N ARG A 870 5.80 4.00 -18.07
CA ARG A 870 4.82 4.66 -18.93
C ARG A 870 5.10 4.42 -20.42
N ALA A 871 6.37 4.47 -20.83
CA ALA A 871 6.75 4.16 -22.21
C ALA A 871 6.42 2.72 -22.60
N ALA A 872 6.71 1.75 -21.73
CA ALA A 872 6.38 0.35 -21.95
C ALA A 872 4.87 0.12 -22.06
N LEU A 873 4.07 0.74 -21.19
CA LEU A 873 2.60 0.64 -21.20
C LEU A 873 1.97 1.28 -22.43
N MET A 874 2.49 2.41 -22.92
CA MET A 874 2.08 2.99 -24.20
C MET A 874 2.37 2.04 -25.37
N ASN A 875 3.54 1.39 -25.36
CA ASN A 875 3.87 0.42 -26.41
C ASN A 875 2.94 -0.80 -26.36
N TRP A 876 2.66 -1.31 -25.16
CA TRP A 876 1.69 -2.38 -24.94
C TRP A 876 0.33 -2.04 -25.56
N ALA A 877 -0.24 -0.87 -25.23
CA ALA A 877 -1.53 -0.43 -25.76
C ALA A 877 -1.55 -0.40 -27.31
N ARG A 878 -0.46 0.06 -27.95
CA ARG A 878 -0.33 0.04 -29.43
C ARG A 878 -0.31 -1.38 -29.98
N THR A 879 0.50 -2.25 -29.39
CA THR A 879 0.70 -3.62 -29.90
C THR A 879 -0.51 -4.51 -29.67
N THR A 880 -1.25 -4.30 -28.58
CA THR A 880 -2.48 -5.05 -28.28
C THR A 880 -3.68 -4.52 -29.06
N GLY A 881 -3.71 -3.22 -29.36
CA GLY A 881 -4.75 -2.55 -30.14
C GLY A 881 -5.58 -1.59 -29.29
N GLU A 882 -5.51 -0.30 -29.60
CA GLU A 882 -6.20 0.77 -28.85
C GLU A 882 -7.73 0.61 -28.90
N ALA A 883 -8.38 0.79 -27.74
CA ALA A 883 -9.83 0.62 -27.55
C ALA A 883 -10.39 -0.76 -27.96
N SER A 884 -9.54 -1.79 -28.00
CA SER A 884 -9.98 -3.20 -28.07
C SER A 884 -10.47 -3.68 -26.71
N ASP A 885 -11.27 -4.74 -26.68
CA ASP A 885 -11.73 -5.32 -25.42
C ASP A 885 -10.55 -5.96 -24.67
N TYR A 886 -10.42 -5.66 -23.38
CA TYR A 886 -9.39 -6.26 -22.53
C TYR A 886 -9.87 -7.62 -22.02
N THR A 887 -9.43 -8.69 -22.68
CA THR A 887 -9.86 -10.08 -22.40
C THR A 887 -8.74 -10.99 -21.89
N ASP A 888 -7.49 -10.52 -21.91
CA ASP A 888 -6.29 -11.25 -21.49
C ASP A 888 -6.06 -11.16 -19.96
N ASN A 889 -7.07 -11.60 -19.19
CA ASN A 889 -7.04 -11.71 -17.73
C ASN A 889 -8.16 -12.65 -17.24
N VAL A 890 -8.26 -12.89 -15.93
CA VAL A 890 -9.39 -13.62 -15.33
C VAL A 890 -10.70 -12.84 -15.56
N PRO A 891 -11.84 -13.50 -15.84
CA PRO A 891 -13.08 -12.83 -16.28
C PRO A 891 -13.52 -11.64 -15.43
N ASN A 892 -13.47 -11.77 -14.09
CA ASN A 892 -13.84 -10.71 -13.16
C ASN A 892 -12.95 -9.45 -13.26
N GLN A 893 -11.69 -9.62 -13.69
CA GLN A 893 -10.75 -8.52 -13.94
C GLN A 893 -10.88 -7.93 -15.35
N CYS A 894 -11.74 -8.48 -16.20
CA CYS A 894 -12.08 -7.91 -17.50
C CYS A 894 -13.30 -6.96 -17.41
N LEU A 895 -14.09 -7.03 -16.34
CA LEU A 895 -15.35 -6.32 -16.19
C LEU A 895 -15.24 -5.12 -15.22
N HIS A 896 -16.16 -4.16 -15.30
CA HIS A 896 -16.27 -3.08 -14.31
C HIS A 896 -17.72 -2.62 -14.08
N PRO A 897 -18.04 -2.10 -12.87
CA PRO A 897 -19.25 -1.30 -12.66
C PRO A 897 -19.22 0.00 -13.48
N VAL A 898 -20.37 0.44 -14.00
CA VAL A 898 -20.48 1.57 -14.95
C VAL A 898 -20.73 2.93 -14.28
N GLY A 899 -20.31 3.09 -13.03
CA GLY A 899 -20.48 4.30 -12.23
C GLY A 899 -21.74 4.32 -11.36
N HIS A 900 -21.67 5.09 -10.27
CA HIS A 900 -22.68 5.09 -9.21
C HIS A 900 -24.02 5.70 -9.62
N TRP A 901 -24.09 6.42 -10.76
CA TRP A 901 -25.40 6.84 -11.28
C TRP A 901 -26.30 5.65 -11.54
N TYR A 902 -25.78 4.53 -12.07
CA TYR A 902 -26.58 3.35 -12.39
C TYR A 902 -27.09 2.58 -11.15
N GLU A 903 -26.54 2.81 -9.97
CA GLU A 903 -26.97 2.10 -8.75
C GLU A 903 -28.40 2.49 -8.33
N VAL A 904 -28.81 3.75 -8.54
CA VAL A 904 -30.17 4.21 -8.25
C VAL A 904 -31.20 3.71 -9.28
N PRO A 905 -31.03 3.91 -10.61
CA PRO A 905 -31.89 3.31 -11.63
C PRO A 905 -31.98 1.79 -11.54
N ASN A 906 -30.92 1.11 -11.08
CA ASN A 906 -30.99 -0.34 -10.87
C ASN A 906 -32.06 -0.72 -9.84
N LEU A 907 -32.36 0.10 -8.83
CA LEU A 907 -33.50 -0.11 -7.92
C LEU A 907 -34.83 -0.15 -8.68
N LEU A 908 -34.97 0.64 -9.74
CA LEU A 908 -36.14 0.63 -10.62
C LEU A 908 -36.12 -0.63 -11.49
N ARG A 909 -35.01 -0.86 -12.21
CA ARG A 909 -34.86 -1.94 -13.21
C ARG A 909 -34.90 -3.34 -12.63
N ASN A 910 -34.50 -3.53 -11.38
CA ASN A 910 -34.56 -4.81 -10.69
C ASN A 910 -35.82 -4.99 -9.84
N GLY A 911 -36.73 -4.02 -9.83
CA GLY A 911 -37.98 -4.06 -9.09
C GLY A 911 -37.84 -3.86 -7.57
N MET A 912 -36.65 -3.54 -7.06
CA MET A 912 -36.43 -3.32 -5.64
C MET A 912 -37.27 -2.14 -5.11
N LEU A 913 -37.25 -0.99 -5.79
CA LEU A 913 -38.05 0.16 -5.36
C LEU A 913 -39.55 -0.15 -5.40
N HIS A 914 -40.01 -0.91 -6.40
CA HIS A 914 -41.40 -1.34 -6.50
C HIS A 914 -41.81 -2.17 -5.28
N ARG A 915 -40.98 -3.16 -4.91
CA ARG A 915 -41.21 -3.99 -3.73
C ARG A 915 -41.22 -3.17 -2.43
N LEU A 916 -40.24 -2.29 -2.23
CA LEU A 916 -40.20 -1.42 -1.04
C LEU A 916 -41.45 -0.56 -0.92
N LEU A 917 -41.97 -0.02 -2.02
CA LEU A 917 -43.20 0.78 -2.02
C LEU A 917 -44.47 -0.08 -1.81
N GLN A 918 -44.43 -1.37 -2.13
CA GLN A 918 -45.52 -2.30 -1.81
C GLN A 918 -45.50 -2.68 -0.34
N ASP A 919 -44.33 -2.99 0.21
CA ASP A 919 -44.15 -3.40 1.60
C ASP A 919 -44.35 -2.21 2.56
N GLN A 920 -43.96 -1.01 2.14
CA GLN A 920 -44.06 0.23 2.91
C GLN A 920 -44.63 1.37 2.04
N PRO A 921 -45.96 1.44 1.84
CA PRO A 921 -46.60 2.47 1.02
C PRO A 921 -46.38 3.91 1.50
N SER A 922 -46.09 4.07 2.80
CA SER A 922 -45.75 5.35 3.44
C SER A 922 -44.37 5.87 3.04
N LEU A 923 -43.52 5.08 2.39
CA LEU A 923 -42.18 5.50 1.98
C LEU A 923 -42.25 6.65 0.96
N ARG A 924 -41.52 7.74 1.25
CA ARG A 924 -41.49 8.98 0.44
C ARG A 924 -40.09 9.48 0.17
N TYR A 925 -39.15 9.26 1.09
CA TYR A 925 -37.80 9.79 1.01
C TYR A 925 -36.76 8.67 1.05
N LEU A 926 -35.65 8.87 0.35
CA LEU A 926 -34.46 8.02 0.45
C LEU A 926 -33.26 8.87 0.88
N MET A 927 -32.46 8.33 1.79
CA MET A 927 -31.11 8.81 2.05
C MET A 927 -30.11 7.91 1.31
N LEU A 928 -29.46 8.45 0.29
CA LEU A 928 -28.41 7.78 -0.46
C LEU A 928 -27.04 8.21 0.06
N HIS A 929 -26.12 7.28 0.30
CA HIS A 929 -24.73 7.60 0.64
C HIS A 929 -23.74 6.52 0.20
N ASN A 930 -22.45 6.88 0.11
CA ASN A 930 -21.38 5.92 -0.13
C ASN A 930 -21.13 5.01 1.09
N ILE A 931 -20.74 3.76 0.83
CA ILE A 931 -20.33 2.81 1.87
C ILE A 931 -19.18 3.32 2.75
N ASP A 932 -18.33 4.21 2.25
CA ASP A 932 -17.17 4.76 2.96
C ASP A 932 -17.39 6.16 3.57
N THR A 933 -18.61 6.71 3.48
CA THR A 933 -19.01 7.94 4.19
C THR A 933 -19.58 7.57 5.55
N LEU A 934 -18.70 7.19 6.47
CA LEU A 934 -19.07 6.54 7.72
C LEU A 934 -19.85 7.44 8.70
N GLY A 935 -19.79 8.76 8.57
CA GLY A 935 -20.55 9.70 9.40
C GLY A 935 -22.01 9.90 8.95
N ALA A 936 -22.38 9.47 7.74
CA ALA A 936 -23.73 9.67 7.20
C ALA A 936 -24.76 8.78 7.92
N ASN A 937 -25.68 9.35 8.68
CA ASN A 937 -26.82 8.65 9.29
C ASN A 937 -28.15 9.35 8.94
N VAL A 938 -29.27 8.67 9.21
CA VAL A 938 -30.61 9.25 9.11
C VAL A 938 -30.77 10.26 10.24
N ASP A 939 -30.40 11.50 9.95
CA ASP A 939 -30.49 12.63 10.87
C ASP A 939 -31.84 13.35 10.70
N PRO A 940 -32.65 13.51 11.77
CA PRO A 940 -33.97 14.13 11.68
C PRO A 940 -33.89 15.60 11.26
N GLY A 941 -32.85 16.34 11.66
CA GLY A 941 -32.67 17.73 11.27
C GLY A 941 -32.46 17.87 9.76
N LEU A 942 -31.57 17.07 9.19
CA LEU A 942 -31.26 17.12 7.76
C LEU A 942 -32.41 16.61 6.88
N LEU A 943 -33.09 15.53 7.30
CA LEU A 943 -34.30 15.06 6.63
C LEU A 943 -35.39 16.14 6.65
N GLY A 944 -35.64 16.76 7.81
CA GLY A 944 -36.65 17.80 7.90
C GLY A 944 -36.27 19.07 7.14
N ALA A 945 -34.98 19.40 7.06
CA ALA A 945 -34.48 20.47 6.21
C ALA A 945 -34.74 20.19 4.72
N HIS A 946 -34.63 18.92 4.30
CA HIS A 946 -35.01 18.46 2.96
C HIS A 946 -36.51 18.65 2.71
N ILE A 947 -37.33 18.11 3.62
CA ILE A 947 -38.80 18.15 3.54
C ILE A 947 -39.33 19.59 3.47
N ARG A 948 -38.89 20.46 4.37
CA ARG A 948 -39.45 21.82 4.50
C ARG A 948 -39.07 22.74 3.35
N ARG A 949 -37.95 22.48 2.68
CA ARG A 949 -37.51 23.23 1.50
C ARG A 949 -38.07 22.65 0.20
N GLY A 950 -38.50 21.39 0.21
CA GLY A 950 -39.23 20.78 -0.90
C GLY A 950 -38.39 20.70 -2.19
N ALA A 951 -37.10 20.36 -2.07
CA ALA A 951 -36.22 20.07 -3.19
C ALA A 951 -36.38 18.62 -3.65
N ASP A 952 -36.07 18.33 -4.90
CA ASP A 952 -36.09 16.95 -5.44
C ASP A 952 -34.92 16.16 -4.88
N LEU A 953 -33.74 16.79 -4.91
CA LEU A 953 -32.48 16.25 -4.40
C LEU A 953 -31.82 17.25 -3.46
N SER A 954 -31.26 16.77 -2.35
CA SER A 954 -30.46 17.59 -1.43
C SER A 954 -29.11 16.96 -1.19
N PHE A 955 -28.05 17.62 -1.63
CA PHE A 955 -26.68 17.11 -1.53
C PHE A 955 -25.99 17.69 -0.30
N GLU A 956 -25.37 16.83 0.50
CA GLU A 956 -24.53 17.26 1.60
C GLU A 956 -23.10 17.54 1.08
N VAL A 957 -22.56 18.71 1.44
CA VAL A 957 -21.20 19.14 1.10
C VAL A 957 -20.42 19.49 2.36
N ILE A 958 -19.10 19.33 2.31
CA ILE A 958 -18.18 19.64 3.41
C ILE A 958 -17.14 20.68 2.97
N THR A 959 -16.56 21.41 3.91
CA THR A 959 -15.42 22.30 3.65
C THR A 959 -14.27 21.50 3.05
N ARG A 960 -13.69 22.01 1.96
CA ARG A 960 -12.62 21.34 1.22
C ARG A 960 -11.29 21.43 1.97
N ARG A 961 -10.62 20.30 2.15
CA ARG A 961 -9.18 20.24 2.48
C ARG A 961 -8.35 19.86 1.27
N LEU A 962 -7.03 20.00 1.40
CA LEU A 962 -6.07 19.63 0.38
C LEU A 962 -6.25 18.17 -0.10
N GLU A 963 -6.53 17.23 0.81
CA GLU A 963 -6.73 15.82 0.46
C GLU A 963 -8.07 15.54 -0.25
N ASP A 964 -9.04 16.44 -0.15
CA ASP A 964 -10.38 16.29 -0.71
C ASP A 964 -10.36 16.66 -2.20
N ARG A 965 -9.79 15.76 -3.01
CA ARG A 965 -9.68 15.89 -4.48
C ARG A 965 -10.89 15.26 -5.18
N GLY A 966 -11.49 15.99 -6.12
CA GLY A 966 -12.64 15.55 -6.91
C GLY A 966 -13.78 16.55 -6.92
N GLY A 967 -15.00 16.03 -7.07
CA GLY A 967 -16.20 16.82 -7.32
C GLY A 967 -16.45 17.93 -6.30
N GLY A 968 -16.63 19.16 -6.78
CA GLY A 968 -16.90 20.35 -5.99
C GLY A 968 -18.24 20.99 -6.33
N LEU A 969 -18.77 21.76 -5.39
CA LEU A 969 -19.96 22.59 -5.64
C LEU A 969 -19.52 23.91 -6.28
N ALA A 970 -20.10 24.24 -7.43
CA ALA A 970 -19.77 25.45 -8.17
C ALA A 970 -21.00 26.09 -8.82
N LEU A 971 -20.91 27.39 -9.13
CA LEU A 971 -21.81 28.07 -10.06
C LEU A 971 -21.32 27.85 -11.49
N VAL A 972 -22.07 27.09 -12.27
CA VAL A 972 -21.78 26.88 -13.70
C VAL A 972 -22.83 27.58 -14.53
N GLY A 973 -22.39 28.57 -15.31
CA GLY A 973 -23.32 29.43 -16.04
C GLY A 973 -24.32 30.16 -15.12
N GLY A 974 -23.97 30.38 -13.85
CA GLY A 974 -24.81 31.03 -12.84
C GLY A 974 -25.74 30.10 -12.05
N ARG A 975 -25.74 28.79 -12.33
CA ARG A 975 -26.55 27.81 -11.60
C ARG A 975 -25.67 26.94 -10.68
N PRO A 976 -26.04 26.74 -9.41
CA PRO A 976 -25.33 25.82 -8.52
C PRO A 976 -25.43 24.37 -9.00
N GLN A 977 -24.29 23.71 -9.20
CA GLN A 977 -24.19 22.31 -9.57
C GLN A 977 -22.94 21.66 -8.98
N LEU A 978 -22.98 20.34 -8.81
CA LEU A 978 -21.80 19.55 -8.53
C LEU A 978 -21.04 19.30 -9.82
N VAL A 979 -19.76 19.65 -9.84
CA VAL A 979 -18.87 19.45 -10.98
C VAL A 979 -17.78 18.48 -10.58
N GLU A 980 -17.73 17.35 -11.26
CA GLU A 980 -16.74 16.30 -11.02
C GLU A 980 -15.33 16.79 -11.39
N GLY A 981 -14.32 16.42 -10.61
CA GLY A 981 -12.94 16.89 -10.83
C GLY A 981 -12.41 16.54 -12.23
N LEU A 982 -12.80 15.37 -12.76
CA LEU A 982 -12.45 14.93 -14.12
C LEU A 982 -13.18 15.70 -15.23
N ALA A 983 -14.23 16.46 -14.88
CA ALA A 983 -14.99 17.30 -15.79
C ALA A 983 -14.51 18.76 -15.77
N MET A 984 -13.64 19.15 -14.83
CA MET A 984 -13.09 20.50 -14.76
C MET A 984 -12.23 20.81 -16.01
N PRO A 985 -12.41 21.97 -16.66
CA PRO A 985 -11.55 22.39 -17.78
C PRO A 985 -10.07 22.48 -17.39
N ASP A 986 -9.83 22.89 -16.15
CA ASP A 986 -8.53 23.11 -15.54
C ASP A 986 -8.61 22.76 -14.06
N GLU A 987 -7.61 22.05 -13.54
CA GLU A 987 -7.54 21.67 -12.13
C GLU A 987 -7.42 22.88 -11.18
N ARG A 988 -6.93 24.03 -11.66
CA ARG A 988 -6.86 25.28 -10.90
C ARG A 988 -8.21 25.71 -10.35
N ILE A 989 -9.26 25.51 -11.16
CA ILE A 989 -10.62 25.89 -10.81
C ILE A 989 -11.08 25.15 -9.56
N GLU A 990 -10.62 23.91 -9.34
CA GLU A 990 -10.97 23.12 -8.15
C GLU A 990 -10.52 23.79 -6.84
N PHE A 991 -9.40 24.52 -6.88
CA PHE A 991 -8.84 25.23 -5.72
C PHE A 991 -9.57 26.54 -5.41
N ASP A 992 -10.37 27.02 -6.35
CA ASP A 992 -11.24 28.18 -6.19
C ASP A 992 -12.62 27.81 -5.62
N LEU A 993 -12.87 26.54 -5.24
CA LEU A 993 -14.15 26.06 -4.73
C LEU A 993 -14.08 25.70 -3.24
N SER A 994 -14.98 26.29 -2.46
CA SER A 994 -15.00 26.12 -0.99
C SER A 994 -15.47 24.73 -0.53
N TYR A 995 -16.29 24.05 -1.34
CA TYR A 995 -17.00 22.84 -0.90
C TYR A 995 -16.69 21.60 -1.75
N TYR A 996 -16.59 20.47 -1.04
CA TYR A 996 -16.40 19.13 -1.60
C TYR A 996 -17.67 18.28 -1.41
N ASN A 997 -18.01 17.48 -2.42
CA ASN A 997 -19.19 16.63 -2.41
C ASN A 997 -19.01 15.40 -1.49
N SER A 998 -19.82 15.28 -0.44
CA SER A 998 -19.78 14.12 0.46
C SER A 998 -20.40 12.85 -0.14
N MET A 999 -21.10 12.95 -1.28
CA MET A 999 -21.89 11.88 -1.89
C MET A 999 -23.02 11.35 -1.00
N THR A 1000 -23.52 12.19 -0.10
CA THR A 1000 -24.77 11.95 0.63
C THR A 1000 -25.88 12.79 0.01
N THR A 1001 -27.00 12.15 -0.36
CA THR A 1001 -28.13 12.77 -1.04
C THR A 1001 -29.45 12.38 -0.39
N TRP A 1002 -30.28 13.35 -0.05
CA TRP A 1002 -31.69 13.14 0.31
C TRP A 1002 -32.56 13.29 -0.94
N ILE A 1003 -33.48 12.34 -1.13
CA ILE A 1003 -34.22 12.16 -2.39
C ILE A 1003 -35.72 12.07 -2.08
N ASP A 1004 -36.54 12.86 -2.78
CA ASP A 1004 -37.98 12.63 -2.86
C ASP A 1004 -38.26 11.59 -3.96
N ILE A 1005 -38.86 10.46 -3.57
CA ILE A 1005 -39.13 9.35 -4.50
C ILE A 1005 -40.11 9.75 -5.60
N GLY A 1006 -41.16 10.52 -5.26
CA GLY A 1006 -42.17 10.93 -6.24
C GLY A 1006 -41.55 11.79 -7.32
N ARG A 1007 -40.77 12.79 -6.91
CA ARG A 1007 -40.11 13.71 -7.84
C ARG A 1007 -38.98 13.08 -8.64
N LEU A 1008 -38.27 12.12 -8.04
CA LEU A 1008 -37.31 11.31 -8.78
C LEU A 1008 -38.02 10.56 -9.92
N LEU A 1009 -39.16 9.91 -9.65
CA LEU A 1009 -39.91 9.20 -10.67
C LEU A 1009 -40.40 10.14 -11.78
N GLU A 1010 -40.86 11.35 -11.44
CA GLU A 1010 -41.22 12.38 -12.42
C GLU A 1010 -40.05 12.75 -13.34
N THR A 1011 -38.82 12.84 -12.81
CA THR A 1011 -37.60 13.08 -13.60
C THR A 1011 -37.35 11.95 -14.62
N PHE A 1012 -37.61 10.70 -14.23
CA PHE A 1012 -37.57 9.55 -15.15
C PHE A 1012 -38.80 9.46 -16.07
N GLN A 1013 -39.80 10.34 -15.91
CA GLN A 1013 -41.09 10.28 -16.60
C GLN A 1013 -41.85 8.99 -16.28
N LEU A 1014 -41.80 8.59 -15.00
CA LEU A 1014 -42.45 7.40 -14.45
C LEU A 1014 -43.43 7.79 -13.33
N THR A 1015 -44.43 6.95 -13.14
CA THR A 1015 -45.30 6.94 -11.96
C THR A 1015 -44.98 5.73 -11.08
N ARG A 1016 -45.49 5.70 -9.84
CA ARG A 1016 -45.32 4.52 -8.95
C ARG A 1016 -45.89 3.23 -9.57
N SER A 1017 -46.95 3.32 -10.38
CA SER A 1017 -47.55 2.17 -11.08
C SER A 1017 -46.69 1.64 -12.22
N ASP A 1018 -45.95 2.51 -12.91
CA ASP A 1018 -45.10 2.12 -14.05
C ASP A 1018 -43.94 1.21 -13.62
N LEU A 1019 -43.57 1.25 -12.34
CA LEU A 1019 -42.51 0.41 -11.78
C LEU A 1019 -42.80 -1.10 -11.86
N ALA A 1020 -44.06 -1.50 -12.11
CA ALA A 1020 -44.42 -2.89 -12.35
C ALA A 1020 -44.05 -3.40 -13.76
N ASP A 1021 -43.80 -2.51 -14.72
CA ASP A 1021 -43.44 -2.86 -16.11
C ASP A 1021 -41.96 -2.59 -16.39
N SER A 1022 -41.16 -3.66 -16.45
CA SER A 1022 -39.72 -3.57 -16.70
C SER A 1022 -39.38 -2.91 -18.04
N THR A 1023 -40.23 -3.03 -19.05
CA THR A 1023 -39.98 -2.47 -20.40
C THR A 1023 -40.10 -0.95 -20.37
N VAL A 1024 -41.13 -0.44 -19.69
CA VAL A 1024 -41.34 1.01 -19.49
C VAL A 1024 -40.19 1.59 -18.68
N VAL A 1025 -39.81 0.92 -17.57
CA VAL A 1025 -38.69 1.33 -16.72
C VAL A 1025 -37.36 1.35 -17.51
N ASP A 1026 -37.02 0.28 -18.23
CA ASP A 1026 -35.77 0.20 -18.99
C ASP A 1026 -35.70 1.30 -20.08
N SER A 1027 -36.82 1.59 -20.74
CA SER A 1027 -36.90 2.67 -21.73
C SER A 1027 -36.67 4.05 -21.09
N ALA A 1028 -37.32 4.32 -19.96
CA ALA A 1028 -37.15 5.56 -19.20
C ALA A 1028 -35.71 5.77 -18.72
N VAL A 1029 -35.09 4.73 -18.14
CA VAL A 1029 -33.71 4.77 -17.68
C VAL A 1029 -32.74 5.02 -18.85
N ARG A 1030 -32.90 4.33 -19.98
CA ARG A 1030 -32.08 4.57 -21.19
C ARG A 1030 -32.24 5.98 -21.73
N LYS A 1031 -33.46 6.54 -21.72
CA LYS A 1031 -33.74 7.91 -22.16
C LYS A 1031 -33.02 8.94 -21.30
N LEU A 1032 -33.05 8.79 -19.97
CA LEU A 1032 -32.36 9.70 -19.06
C LEU A 1032 -30.83 9.51 -19.13
N ALA A 1033 -30.33 8.28 -19.19
CA ALA A 1033 -28.90 7.98 -19.29
C ALA A 1033 -28.20 8.68 -20.46
N LYS A 1034 -28.90 8.80 -21.60
CA LYS A 1034 -28.40 9.49 -22.82
C LYS A 1034 -28.20 11.00 -22.63
N ARG A 1035 -28.84 11.62 -21.63
CA ARG A 1035 -28.72 13.06 -21.33
C ARG A 1035 -27.57 13.37 -20.39
N LEU A 1036 -27.04 12.35 -19.71
CA LEU A 1036 -25.93 12.50 -18.78
C LEU A 1036 -24.59 12.28 -19.49
N PRO A 1037 -23.51 12.93 -19.05
CA PRO A 1037 -22.16 12.67 -19.54
C PRO A 1037 -21.77 11.19 -19.43
N THR A 1038 -20.87 10.75 -20.31
CA THR A 1038 -20.21 9.45 -20.20
C THR A 1038 -18.72 9.73 -20.05
N TYR A 1039 -18.17 9.44 -18.88
CA TYR A 1039 -16.77 9.72 -18.59
C TYR A 1039 -15.90 8.51 -18.89
N ILE A 1040 -14.73 8.73 -19.49
CA ILE A 1040 -13.70 7.70 -19.62
C ILE A 1040 -12.71 7.84 -18.47
N THR A 1041 -12.43 6.75 -17.76
CA THR A 1041 -11.42 6.73 -16.70
C THR A 1041 -10.40 5.64 -16.96
N LEU A 1042 -9.19 5.83 -16.46
CA LEU A 1042 -8.16 4.79 -16.41
C LEU A 1042 -8.15 4.18 -15.02
N LYS A 1043 -8.16 2.85 -14.95
CA LYS A 1043 -7.94 2.09 -13.71
C LYS A 1043 -6.82 1.10 -13.89
N ASP A 1044 -6.04 0.94 -12.83
CA ASP A 1044 -5.02 -0.07 -12.74
C ASP A 1044 -5.63 -1.42 -12.38
N VAL A 1045 -5.33 -2.45 -13.18
CA VAL A 1045 -5.78 -3.82 -12.98
C VAL A 1045 -4.58 -4.73 -12.81
N LYS A 1046 -4.66 -5.60 -11.80
CA LYS A 1046 -3.62 -6.60 -11.52
C LYS A 1046 -3.78 -7.79 -12.46
N LYS A 1047 -2.70 -8.16 -13.14
CA LYS A 1047 -2.57 -9.42 -13.88
C LYS A 1047 -1.59 -10.31 -13.14
N ARG A 1048 -2.06 -11.46 -12.66
CA ARG A 1048 -1.22 -12.44 -11.96
C ARG A 1048 -0.70 -13.49 -12.93
N TRP A 1049 0.55 -13.87 -12.75
CA TRP A 1049 1.19 -14.96 -13.51
C TRP A 1049 2.20 -15.69 -12.62
N GLY A 1050 2.63 -16.88 -13.05
CA GLY A 1050 3.63 -17.70 -12.34
C GLY A 1050 3.25 -18.01 -10.87
N HIS A 1051 4.25 -17.97 -9.99
CA HIS A 1051 4.11 -18.18 -8.54
C HIS A 1051 3.86 -16.84 -7.80
N ALA A 1052 2.70 -16.22 -8.08
CA ALA A 1052 2.24 -14.96 -7.46
C ALA A 1052 3.01 -13.69 -7.88
N GLN A 1053 3.52 -13.63 -9.12
CA GLN A 1053 3.92 -12.36 -9.74
C GLN A 1053 2.67 -11.54 -10.09
N GLU A 1054 2.74 -10.22 -9.92
CA GLU A 1054 1.66 -9.29 -10.28
C GLU A 1054 2.22 -8.19 -11.18
N ASP A 1055 1.60 -7.99 -12.34
CA ASP A 1055 1.76 -6.80 -13.18
C ASP A 1055 0.55 -5.90 -13.05
N ILE A 1056 0.76 -4.59 -13.26
CA ILE A 1056 -0.31 -3.59 -13.23
C ILE A 1056 -0.45 -3.01 -14.63
N TYR A 1057 -1.64 -3.16 -15.20
CA TYR A 1057 -2.01 -2.60 -16.50
C TYR A 1057 -3.06 -1.50 -16.35
N PRO A 1058 -2.88 -0.33 -16.97
CA PRO A 1058 -3.92 0.68 -17.07
C PRO A 1058 -4.95 0.22 -18.10
N VAL A 1059 -6.21 0.15 -17.70
CA VAL A 1059 -7.34 -0.16 -18.60
C VAL A 1059 -8.33 0.99 -18.62
N ALA A 1060 -8.95 1.21 -19.78
CA ALA A 1060 -10.03 2.18 -19.93
C ALA A 1060 -11.37 1.60 -19.49
N GLN A 1061 -12.13 2.42 -18.78
CA GLN A 1061 -13.49 2.15 -18.29
C GLN A 1061 -14.38 3.35 -18.60
N PHE A 1062 -15.69 3.14 -18.66
CA PHE A 1062 -16.66 4.23 -18.75
C PHE A 1062 -17.54 4.30 -17.50
N GLU A 1063 -17.87 5.51 -17.06
CA GLU A 1063 -18.66 5.74 -15.84
C GLU A 1063 -19.69 6.86 -16.05
N LYS A 1064 -20.86 6.74 -15.40
CA LYS A 1064 -21.82 7.83 -15.20
C LYS A 1064 -21.93 8.16 -13.70
N LEU A 1065 -21.95 9.44 -13.35
CA LEU A 1065 -21.83 9.90 -11.98
C LEU A 1065 -23.14 10.54 -11.50
N TRP A 1066 -23.57 10.17 -10.29
CA TRP A 1066 -24.80 10.68 -9.66
C TRP A 1066 -24.82 12.20 -9.49
N GLY A 1067 -23.64 12.83 -9.29
CA GLY A 1067 -23.53 14.29 -9.21
C GLY A 1067 -24.04 15.02 -10.45
N ASP A 1068 -23.98 14.38 -11.63
CA ASP A 1068 -24.45 14.96 -12.90
C ASP A 1068 -25.97 15.19 -12.93
N MET A 1069 -26.74 14.59 -12.00
CA MET A 1069 -28.17 14.91 -11.82
C MET A 1069 -28.38 16.40 -11.53
N THR A 1070 -27.40 17.05 -10.89
CA THR A 1070 -27.46 18.49 -10.58
C THR A 1070 -27.33 19.39 -11.82
N ALA A 1071 -26.88 18.85 -12.95
CA ALA A 1071 -26.80 19.59 -14.21
C ALA A 1071 -28.13 19.59 -15.00
N LEU A 1072 -29.10 18.74 -14.62
CA LEU A 1072 -30.40 18.65 -15.31
C LEU A 1072 -31.31 19.82 -14.92
N PRO A 1073 -31.73 20.68 -15.88
CA PRO A 1073 -32.47 21.91 -15.59
C PRO A 1073 -33.74 21.70 -14.76
N GLU A 1074 -34.45 20.60 -15.02
CA GLU A 1074 -35.73 20.27 -14.38
C GLU A 1074 -35.60 19.62 -12.99
N VAL A 1075 -34.39 19.29 -12.54
CA VAL A 1075 -34.17 18.71 -11.20
C VAL A 1075 -33.83 19.84 -10.24
N GLU A 1076 -34.74 20.09 -9.30
CA GLU A 1076 -34.57 21.10 -8.26
C GLU A 1076 -33.65 20.56 -7.15
N CYS A 1077 -32.42 21.08 -7.13
CA CYS A 1077 -31.39 20.67 -6.18
C CYS A 1077 -31.16 21.73 -5.10
N GLN A 1078 -30.87 21.27 -3.89
CA GLN A 1078 -30.32 22.12 -2.82
C GLN A 1078 -29.05 21.52 -2.23
N TYR A 1079 -28.25 22.36 -1.56
CA TYR A 1079 -26.94 22.00 -1.04
C TYR A 1079 -26.84 22.34 0.44
N MET A 1080 -26.56 21.34 1.28
CA MET A 1080 -26.46 21.47 2.73
C MET A 1080 -25.00 21.35 3.16
N VAL A 1081 -24.45 22.40 3.77
CA VAL A 1081 -23.09 22.34 4.33
C VAL A 1081 -23.15 21.64 5.68
N VAL A 1082 -22.45 20.53 5.83
CA VAL A 1082 -22.45 19.70 7.04
C VAL A 1082 -21.06 19.62 7.67
N PRO A 1083 -20.93 19.23 8.95
CA PRO A 1083 -19.63 19.04 9.58
C PRO A 1083 -18.79 17.98 8.87
N LYS A 1084 -17.47 18.19 8.79
CA LYS A 1084 -16.57 17.29 8.07
C LYS A 1084 -16.67 15.83 8.53
N ARG A 1085 -16.75 15.58 9.84
CA ARG A 1085 -16.87 14.22 10.40
C ARG A 1085 -18.10 13.45 9.90
N ARG A 1086 -19.15 14.14 9.44
CA ARG A 1086 -20.33 13.53 8.81
C ARG A 1086 -20.06 13.11 7.36
N GLY A 1087 -19.48 14.01 6.56
CA GLY A 1087 -19.32 13.84 5.12
C GLY A 1087 -17.94 13.33 4.64
N GLN A 1088 -16.98 13.13 5.55
CA GLN A 1088 -15.65 12.63 5.21
C GLN A 1088 -15.72 11.19 4.66
N GLN A 1089 -15.01 10.96 3.57
CA GLN A 1089 -14.92 9.66 2.89
C GLN A 1089 -13.59 8.97 3.21
N LEU A 1090 -13.65 7.69 3.56
CA LEU A 1090 -12.47 6.87 3.88
C LEU A 1090 -12.08 5.99 2.67
N LYS A 1091 -11.32 6.56 1.72
CA LYS A 1091 -11.03 5.97 0.41
C LYS A 1091 -9.87 4.98 0.38
N GLU A 1092 -8.88 5.11 1.26
CA GLU A 1092 -7.67 4.26 1.32
C GLU A 1092 -7.21 3.98 2.76
N GLN A 1093 -6.51 2.87 2.98
CA GLN A 1093 -6.11 2.44 4.32
C GLN A 1093 -5.14 3.41 5.02
N ALA A 1094 -4.33 4.14 4.26
CA ALA A 1094 -3.41 5.15 4.80
C ALA A 1094 -4.15 6.28 5.55
N GLN A 1095 -5.43 6.49 5.27
CA GLN A 1095 -6.25 7.51 5.94
C GLN A 1095 -6.72 7.08 7.34
N LEU A 1096 -6.53 5.82 7.74
CA LEU A 1096 -7.04 5.29 9.01
C LEU A 1096 -6.39 5.94 10.24
N ASP A 1097 -5.09 6.24 10.20
CA ASP A 1097 -4.39 6.95 11.30
C ASP A 1097 -4.87 8.38 11.50
N PRO A 1098 -4.86 9.25 10.47
CA PRO A 1098 -5.37 10.61 10.63
C PRO A 1098 -6.85 10.63 11.02
N TRP A 1099 -7.69 9.74 10.46
CA TRP A 1099 -9.11 9.63 10.79
C TRP A 1099 -9.37 9.15 12.22
N LYS A 1100 -8.49 8.32 12.79
CA LYS A 1100 -8.60 7.92 14.20
C LYS A 1100 -8.17 9.07 15.12
N ARG A 1101 -7.07 9.75 14.79
CA ARG A 1101 -6.47 10.82 15.61
C ARG A 1101 -7.25 12.12 15.62
N ASP A 1102 -7.98 12.44 14.55
CA ASP A 1102 -8.85 13.62 14.51
C ASP A 1102 -10.19 13.43 15.25
N GLY A 1103 -10.41 12.26 15.86
CA GLY A 1103 -11.60 11.91 16.63
C GLY A 1103 -12.80 11.47 15.79
N SER A 1104 -12.64 11.29 14.47
CA SER A 1104 -13.73 10.86 13.61
C SER A 1104 -14.19 9.43 13.92
N ALA A 1105 -13.27 8.53 14.28
CA ALA A 1105 -13.61 7.18 14.72
C ALA A 1105 -14.52 7.16 15.96
N GLU A 1106 -14.20 7.95 16.98
CA GLU A 1106 -15.00 8.08 18.21
C GLU A 1106 -16.37 8.71 17.93
N TYR A 1107 -16.42 9.73 17.08
CA TYR A 1107 -17.67 10.33 16.63
C TYR A 1107 -18.57 9.28 15.96
N ILE A 1108 -18.03 8.47 15.05
CA ILE A 1108 -18.81 7.42 14.37
C ILE A 1108 -19.28 6.35 15.36
N ASP A 1109 -18.42 5.93 16.30
CA ASP A 1109 -18.80 4.98 17.36
C ASP A 1109 -19.98 5.50 18.19
N SER A 1110 -20.01 6.81 18.48
CA SER A 1110 -21.10 7.45 19.22
C SER A 1110 -22.45 7.49 18.48
N LEU A 1111 -22.45 7.31 17.16
CA LEU A 1111 -23.66 7.23 16.34
C LEU A 1111 -24.22 5.80 16.25
N CYS A 1112 -23.47 4.80 16.69
CA CYS A 1112 -23.77 3.39 16.47
C CYS A 1112 -24.42 2.73 17.69
N ASP A 1113 -25.40 1.88 17.42
CA ASP A 1113 -25.94 0.94 18.40
C ASP A 1113 -25.48 -0.48 18.07
N TRP A 1114 -24.40 -0.90 18.73
CA TRP A 1114 -23.74 -2.18 18.50
C TRP A 1114 -24.51 -3.34 19.12
N ARG A 1115 -24.46 -4.50 18.45
CA ARG A 1115 -24.85 -5.78 19.04
C ARG A 1115 -23.60 -6.52 19.50
N ASP A 1116 -23.72 -7.16 20.66
CA ASP A 1116 -22.71 -8.06 21.23
C ASP A 1116 -22.44 -9.30 20.38
#